data_AF-A0A3A4REF8-F1
#
_entry.id   AF-A0A3A4REF8-F1
#
_cell.length_a   1.000
_cell.length_b   1.000
_cell.length_c   1.000
_cell.angle_alpha   90.00
_cell.angle_beta   90.00
_cell.angle_gamma   90.00
#
_symmetry.space_group_name_H-M   'P 1'
#
loop_
_entity.id
_entity.type
_entity.pdbx_description
1 polymer ?
#
loop_
_entity_poly.entity_id
_entity_poly.type
_entity_poly.pdbx_seq_one_letter_code
_entity_poly.pdbx_strand_id
1 'polypeptide(L)'
;EALIGIKEWVITYLRDHPKALEYYERGPSSGYSFKDLKWNSIAAIRILDYIDNAGRKFIDLNLRGQLAVSNPIKLIWLGVNKGTGGAKPDFFEDMLHLFRQLTGKDERRQISKEELFEWMDRYPSGLDPRIVELRKENRDRIINIIIDKIDEGEINDSKYKFENNQTRAEKFNIVLEWWKESTFHLRFAVRSADLLNEMLGFSLDPDTMKILYDAEKQGIPFFVNPYYLSLLHVRVPYFAIGADLAIRHYVVYSKQLVDEFGYINAWEKEDKVEPGKPNVAGWILPSHHNVHRRYPEVAILIPDTMGRACGGLCASCQRMYDFQNGYLNFNLNKLKPEETWPEKLQRLMKYFEEDSQLRDILITGGDALMSSDKSLKQILDAVYEMAKNKKEANEARPDNEKFAELVRVRLGTRLPVYLPMRVTDNLAAILKEFKDNASEIGVKQFVIQTHFEAPMEVTPEAKEAIRKFIESGWIVTNQHVYTAAASRRGHNLKLRQVLNEVGVLPYYTFSVKGYMENYYNFAPNSRAVQESCEEKVIGEIPQDNLDEIKTLPENPEQMVENIKAVKRDANIPFLATDRNVLNLPGVGKSLTYRTIGITRYGRRILSFDHDATRTHSPILEKMEEIVVIECKSISEYLKQLEEIGEDVTEYSGLFGYSIGETEPRMPIYEYPDFEFEVTDEMTNLEVPDTILNGVGE
;
A
#
# COMPACT_ATOMS: atom_id res chain seq x y z
N GLU A 1 -13.85 -14.55 -39.49
CA GLU A 1 -12.97 -15.59 -40.07
C GLU A 1 -11.62 -15.69 -39.38
N ALA A 2 -10.72 -14.70 -39.50
CA ALA A 2 -9.39 -14.79 -38.88
C ALA A 2 -9.39 -15.06 -37.35
N LEU A 3 -10.25 -14.39 -36.59
CA LEU A 3 -10.39 -14.64 -35.14
C LEU A 3 -10.86 -16.07 -34.83
N ILE A 4 -11.78 -16.62 -35.64
CA ILE A 4 -12.31 -17.97 -35.47
C ILE A 4 -11.20 -18.99 -35.76
N GLY A 5 -10.47 -18.83 -36.88
CA GLY A 5 -9.38 -19.73 -37.23
C GLY A 5 -8.24 -19.73 -36.19
N ILE A 6 -7.89 -18.57 -35.64
CA ILE A 6 -6.88 -18.49 -34.57
C ILE A 6 -7.43 -19.13 -33.29
N LYS A 7 -8.69 -18.91 -32.93
CA LYS A 7 -9.31 -19.53 -31.75
C LYS A 7 -9.27 -21.05 -31.83
N GLU A 8 -9.68 -21.62 -32.96
CA GLU A 8 -9.64 -23.07 -33.19
C GLU A 8 -8.22 -23.63 -33.13
N TRP A 9 -7.25 -22.92 -33.70
CA TRP A 9 -5.83 -23.30 -33.64
C TRP A 9 -5.31 -23.33 -32.19
N VAL A 10 -5.56 -22.28 -31.40
CA VAL A 10 -5.09 -22.21 -30.01
C VAL A 10 -5.82 -23.22 -29.11
N ILE A 11 -7.12 -23.42 -29.29
CA ILE A 11 -7.88 -24.45 -28.56
C ILE A 11 -7.32 -25.84 -28.88
N THR A 12 -6.98 -26.11 -30.14
CA THR A 12 -6.36 -27.40 -30.52
C THR A 12 -5.04 -27.62 -29.79
N TYR A 13 -4.20 -26.57 -29.68
CA TYR A 13 -2.97 -26.62 -28.90
C TYR A 13 -3.23 -26.86 -27.38
N LEU A 14 -4.28 -26.26 -26.81
CA LEU A 14 -4.63 -26.44 -25.41
C LEU A 14 -5.26 -27.81 -25.09
N ARG A 15 -5.80 -28.54 -26.07
CA ARG A 15 -6.28 -29.93 -25.85
C ARG A 15 -5.17 -30.87 -25.40
N ASP A 16 -3.94 -30.61 -25.81
CA ASP A 16 -2.75 -31.33 -25.33
C ASP A 16 -2.29 -30.87 -23.93
N HIS A 17 -2.95 -29.85 -23.36
CA HIS A 17 -2.67 -29.20 -22.09
C HIS A 17 -3.95 -29.05 -21.24
N PRO A 18 -4.58 -30.17 -20.81
CA PRO A 18 -5.93 -30.16 -20.24
C PRO A 18 -6.10 -29.25 -19.02
N LYS A 19 -5.08 -29.14 -18.14
CA LYS A 19 -5.11 -28.20 -16.99
C LYS A 19 -5.27 -26.74 -17.44
N ALA A 20 -4.56 -26.36 -18.50
CA ALA A 20 -4.62 -24.99 -19.02
C ALA A 20 -5.93 -24.72 -19.76
N LEU A 21 -6.49 -25.72 -20.43
CA LEU A 21 -7.83 -25.61 -21.04
C LEU A 21 -8.91 -25.44 -19.97
N GLU A 22 -8.88 -26.24 -18.90
CA GLU A 22 -9.83 -26.13 -17.80
C GLU A 22 -9.68 -24.79 -17.05
N TYR A 23 -8.43 -24.34 -16.83
CA TYR A 23 -8.16 -23.02 -16.27
C TYR A 23 -8.67 -21.89 -17.16
N TYR A 24 -8.52 -22.01 -18.49
CA TYR A 24 -9.07 -21.02 -19.43
C TYR A 24 -10.60 -20.89 -19.26
N GLU A 25 -11.31 -22.01 -19.15
CA GLU A 25 -12.77 -22.08 -19.07
C GLU A 25 -13.34 -21.67 -17.70
N ARG A 26 -12.66 -22.02 -16.61
CA ARG A 26 -13.18 -21.89 -15.24
C ARG A 26 -12.39 -20.93 -14.34
N GLY A 27 -11.24 -20.44 -14.81
CA GLY A 27 -10.34 -19.61 -14.00
C GLY A 27 -9.86 -20.33 -12.73
N PRO A 28 -9.70 -19.59 -11.61
CA PRO A 28 -9.33 -20.16 -10.31
C PRO A 28 -10.28 -21.28 -9.82
N SER A 29 -11.57 -21.23 -10.21
CA SER A 29 -12.56 -22.26 -9.89
C SER A 29 -12.29 -23.63 -10.53
N SER A 30 -11.30 -23.72 -11.42
CA SER A 30 -10.78 -25.01 -11.93
C SER A 30 -10.07 -25.86 -10.86
N GLY A 31 -9.64 -25.24 -9.75
CA GLY A 31 -8.83 -25.91 -8.73
C GLY A 31 -7.33 -25.99 -9.06
N TYR A 32 -6.88 -25.44 -10.19
CA TYR A 32 -5.46 -25.29 -10.52
C TYR A 32 -5.00 -23.86 -10.27
N SER A 33 -3.77 -23.68 -9.80
CA SER A 33 -3.12 -22.37 -9.80
C SER A 33 -2.49 -22.10 -11.16
N PHE A 34 -2.46 -20.82 -11.59
CA PHE A 34 -1.68 -20.43 -12.77
C PHE A 34 -0.19 -20.81 -12.63
N LYS A 35 0.33 -20.91 -11.39
CA LYS A 35 1.71 -21.34 -11.10
C LYS A 35 1.97 -22.78 -11.58
N ASP A 36 0.94 -23.61 -11.70
CA ASP A 36 1.02 -25.01 -12.18
C ASP A 36 0.99 -25.13 -13.71
N LEU A 37 0.69 -24.04 -14.42
CA LEU A 37 0.54 -24.04 -15.87
C LEU A 37 1.90 -23.90 -16.55
N LYS A 38 2.06 -24.56 -17.70
CA LYS A 38 3.25 -24.35 -18.53
C LYS A 38 3.29 -22.93 -19.06
N TRP A 39 4.49 -22.38 -19.18
CA TRP A 39 4.72 -20.99 -19.60
C TRP A 39 4.11 -20.65 -20.97
N ASN A 40 4.23 -21.56 -21.93
CA ASN A 40 3.62 -21.45 -23.25
C ASN A 40 2.08 -21.60 -23.23
N SER A 41 1.53 -22.38 -22.29
CA SER A 41 0.08 -22.47 -22.09
C SER A 41 -0.51 -21.16 -21.57
N ILE A 42 0.19 -20.41 -20.70
CA ILE A 42 -0.25 -19.08 -20.25
C ILE A 42 -0.38 -18.11 -21.44
N ALA A 43 0.58 -18.13 -22.38
CA ALA A 43 0.48 -17.35 -23.63
C ALA A 43 -0.76 -17.75 -24.47
N ALA A 44 -1.03 -19.06 -24.58
CA ALA A 44 -2.21 -19.54 -25.30
C ALA A 44 -3.51 -19.03 -24.67
N ILE A 45 -3.63 -19.09 -23.34
CA ILE A 45 -4.76 -18.55 -22.58
C ILE A 45 -4.93 -17.05 -22.87
N ARG A 46 -3.85 -16.27 -22.82
CA ARG A 46 -3.88 -14.82 -23.10
C ARG A 46 -4.34 -14.50 -24.53
N ILE A 47 -3.96 -15.31 -25.52
CA ILE A 47 -4.42 -15.14 -26.91
C ILE A 47 -5.93 -15.39 -27.00
N LEU A 48 -6.44 -16.41 -26.32
CA LEU A 48 -7.88 -16.67 -26.27
C LEU A 48 -8.63 -15.53 -25.57
N ASP A 49 -8.09 -15.01 -24.46
CA ASP A 49 -8.65 -13.84 -23.78
C ASP A 49 -8.74 -12.63 -24.71
N TYR A 50 -7.72 -12.40 -25.54
CA TYR A 50 -7.76 -11.32 -26.54
C TYR A 50 -8.81 -11.53 -27.62
N ILE A 51 -9.10 -12.78 -27.99
CA ILE A 51 -10.12 -13.11 -28.99
C ILE A 51 -11.51 -12.92 -28.39
N ASP A 52 -11.74 -13.43 -27.17
CA ASP A 52 -13.04 -13.34 -26.50
C ASP A 52 -13.45 -11.90 -26.20
N ASN A 53 -12.45 -11.03 -26.01
CA ASN A 53 -12.64 -9.62 -25.72
C ASN A 53 -12.40 -8.70 -26.92
N ALA A 54 -12.20 -9.25 -28.12
CA ALA A 54 -11.96 -8.48 -29.33
C ALA A 54 -13.17 -7.58 -29.66
N GLY A 55 -12.92 -6.28 -29.81
CA GLY A 55 -13.94 -5.29 -30.14
C GLY A 55 -14.68 -4.73 -28.92
N ARG A 56 -14.46 -5.26 -27.71
CA ARG A 56 -14.97 -4.64 -26.47
C ARG A 56 -14.40 -3.23 -26.32
N LYS A 57 -15.24 -2.33 -25.80
CA LYS A 57 -14.90 -0.95 -25.49
C LYS A 57 -14.75 -0.82 -23.96
N PHE A 58 -13.67 -0.19 -23.54
CA PHE A 58 -13.34 0.02 -22.13
C PHE A 58 -13.15 1.50 -21.86
N ILE A 59 -13.59 1.96 -20.69
CA ILE A 59 -13.39 3.36 -20.27
C ILE A 59 -11.96 3.50 -19.78
N ASP A 60 -11.17 4.35 -20.44
CA ASP A 60 -9.80 4.65 -20.05
C ASP A 60 -9.75 5.89 -19.16
N LEU A 61 -9.75 5.66 -17.86
CA LEU A 61 -9.68 6.70 -16.85
C LEU A 61 -8.33 7.44 -16.86
N ASN A 62 -7.26 6.82 -17.41
CA ASN A 62 -5.98 7.51 -17.64
C ASN A 62 -6.05 8.57 -18.74
N LEU A 63 -7.08 8.50 -19.58
CA LEU A 63 -7.33 9.43 -20.68
C LEU A 63 -8.68 10.13 -20.49
N ARG A 64 -9.02 10.46 -19.24
CA ARG A 64 -10.22 11.23 -18.87
C ARG A 64 -11.52 10.59 -19.37
N GLY A 65 -11.61 9.26 -19.28
CA GLY A 65 -12.81 8.49 -19.63
C GLY A 65 -12.99 8.20 -21.11
N GLN A 66 -11.98 8.44 -21.96
CA GLN A 66 -12.03 8.08 -23.37
C GLN A 66 -12.20 6.56 -23.56
N LEU A 67 -12.91 6.16 -24.62
CA LEU A 67 -13.11 4.74 -24.93
C LEU A 67 -11.89 4.14 -25.62
N ALA A 68 -11.27 3.15 -24.98
CA ALA A 68 -10.27 2.28 -25.57
C ALA A 68 -10.94 1.05 -26.19
N VAL A 69 -10.64 0.74 -27.44
CA VAL A 69 -11.11 -0.49 -28.11
C VAL A 69 -9.96 -1.48 -28.22
N SER A 70 -10.13 -2.66 -27.63
CA SER A 70 -9.13 -3.73 -27.72
C SER A 70 -9.36 -4.55 -28.99
N ASN A 71 -8.39 -4.57 -29.90
CA ASN A 71 -8.42 -5.45 -31.08
C ASN A 71 -7.01 -5.93 -31.47
N PRO A 72 -6.28 -6.64 -30.60
CA PRO A 72 -4.85 -6.91 -30.80
C PRO A 72 -4.57 -7.66 -32.10
N ILE A 73 -5.35 -8.71 -32.40
CA ILE A 73 -5.19 -9.53 -33.61
C ILE A 73 -5.36 -8.70 -34.89
N LYS A 74 -6.31 -7.75 -34.91
CA LYS A 74 -6.51 -6.86 -36.07
C LYS A 74 -5.29 -5.96 -36.29
N LEU A 75 -4.73 -5.39 -35.22
CA LEU A 75 -3.59 -4.48 -35.30
C LEU A 75 -2.33 -5.23 -35.79
N ILE A 76 -2.13 -6.48 -35.34
CA ILE A 76 -1.07 -7.37 -35.83
C ILE A 76 -1.28 -7.68 -37.32
N TRP A 77 -2.48 -8.09 -37.71
CA TRP A 77 -2.81 -8.40 -39.11
C TRP A 77 -2.53 -7.19 -40.02
N LEU A 78 -2.94 -5.99 -39.60
CA LEU A 78 -2.66 -4.75 -40.33
C LEU A 78 -1.15 -4.45 -40.38
N GLY A 79 -0.43 -4.62 -39.27
CA GLY A 79 1.02 -4.42 -39.22
C GLY A 79 1.76 -5.31 -40.22
N VAL A 80 1.44 -6.61 -40.24
CA VAL A 80 2.08 -7.59 -41.13
C VAL A 80 1.69 -7.38 -42.60
N ASN A 81 0.41 -7.15 -42.90
CA ASN A 81 -0.08 -7.12 -44.28
C ASN A 81 -0.05 -5.75 -44.94
N LYS A 82 -0.02 -4.66 -44.15
CA LYS A 82 -0.09 -3.27 -44.65
C LYS A 82 1.11 -2.41 -44.25
N GLY A 83 2.06 -2.96 -43.50
CA GLY A 83 3.23 -2.23 -42.99
C GLY A 83 2.90 -1.16 -41.94
N THR A 84 1.62 -0.94 -41.63
CA THR A 84 1.15 -0.03 -40.57
C THR A 84 -0.02 -0.68 -39.86
N GLY A 85 0.13 -0.93 -38.56
CA GLY A 85 -0.91 -1.60 -37.75
C GLY A 85 -1.82 -0.65 -36.98
N GLY A 86 -1.60 0.67 -37.06
CA GLY A 86 -2.33 1.65 -36.26
C GLY A 86 -2.00 1.63 -34.76
N ALA A 87 -0.92 0.95 -34.37
CA ALA A 87 -0.42 0.81 -33.00
C ALA A 87 1.00 1.37 -32.85
N LYS A 88 1.40 1.65 -31.61
CA LYS A 88 2.75 2.13 -31.23
C LYS A 88 3.73 0.96 -31.04
N PRO A 89 5.05 1.21 -31.05
CA PRO A 89 6.07 0.17 -30.88
C PRO A 89 5.84 -0.76 -29.69
N ASP A 90 5.51 -0.22 -28.51
CA ASP A 90 5.28 -0.96 -27.27
C ASP A 90 4.19 -2.02 -27.38
N PHE A 91 3.14 -1.76 -28.19
CA PHE A 91 2.13 -2.77 -28.48
C PHE A 91 2.74 -3.95 -29.22
N PHE A 92 3.56 -3.70 -30.25
CA PHE A 92 4.18 -4.77 -31.04
C PHE A 92 5.25 -5.51 -30.25
N GLU A 93 5.96 -4.84 -29.36
CA GLU A 93 6.93 -5.46 -28.46
C GLU A 93 6.25 -6.45 -27.51
N ASP A 94 5.15 -6.06 -26.86
CA ASP A 94 4.39 -6.98 -26.00
C ASP A 94 3.86 -8.18 -26.79
N MET A 95 3.32 -7.96 -28.01
CA MET A 95 2.88 -9.06 -28.88
C MET A 95 4.03 -9.97 -29.33
N LEU A 96 5.22 -9.42 -29.57
CA LEU A 96 6.40 -10.21 -29.91
C LEU A 96 6.80 -11.14 -28.76
N HIS A 97 6.81 -10.63 -27.53
CA HIS A 97 7.07 -11.45 -26.35
C HIS A 97 5.99 -12.51 -26.13
N LEU A 98 4.71 -12.18 -26.35
CA LEU A 98 3.62 -13.15 -26.31
C LEU A 98 3.84 -14.33 -27.28
N PHE A 99 4.25 -14.06 -28.52
CA PHE A 99 4.53 -15.13 -29.48
C PHE A 99 5.82 -15.91 -29.16
N ARG A 100 6.84 -15.25 -28.61
CA ARG A 100 8.04 -15.94 -28.13
C ARG A 100 7.71 -16.87 -26.96
N GLN A 101 6.90 -16.42 -26.00
CA GLN A 101 6.40 -17.24 -24.90
C GLN A 101 5.61 -18.46 -25.42
N LEU A 102 4.68 -18.26 -26.36
CA LEU A 102 3.89 -19.34 -26.96
C LEU A 102 4.77 -20.39 -27.65
N THR A 103 5.82 -19.93 -28.36
CA THR A 103 6.72 -20.80 -29.14
C THR A 103 7.87 -21.38 -28.32
N GLY A 104 7.96 -21.09 -27.02
CA GLY A 104 9.06 -21.52 -26.16
C GLY A 104 10.39 -20.83 -26.43
N LYS A 105 10.39 -19.68 -27.11
CA LYS A 105 11.58 -18.83 -27.31
C LYS A 105 11.83 -17.85 -26.17
N ASP A 106 10.81 -17.58 -25.37
CA ASP A 106 10.89 -16.82 -24.12
C ASP A 106 10.53 -17.79 -22.99
N GLU A 107 11.44 -17.99 -22.06
CA GLU A 107 11.30 -18.96 -20.96
C GLU A 107 11.24 -18.23 -19.62
N ARG A 108 10.49 -18.81 -18.67
CA ARG A 108 10.44 -18.31 -17.31
C ARG A 108 11.77 -18.60 -16.62
N ARG A 109 12.50 -17.56 -16.25
CA ARG A 109 13.81 -17.68 -15.63
C ARG A 109 13.70 -18.34 -14.25
N GLN A 110 14.55 -19.33 -13.99
CA GLN A 110 14.75 -19.85 -12.63
C GLN A 110 15.86 -19.03 -11.96
N ILE A 111 15.52 -18.40 -10.84
CA ILE A 111 16.46 -17.58 -10.06
C ILE A 111 17.03 -18.43 -8.92
N SER A 112 18.35 -18.44 -8.75
CA SER A 112 18.99 -19.16 -7.64
C SER A 112 18.87 -18.39 -6.33
N LYS A 113 19.04 -19.08 -5.20
CA LYS A 113 19.07 -18.40 -3.89
C LYS A 113 20.25 -17.43 -3.80
N GLU A 114 21.40 -17.81 -4.37
CA GLU A 114 22.61 -16.98 -4.41
C GLU A 114 22.37 -15.67 -5.14
N GLU A 115 21.72 -15.71 -6.31
CA GLU A 115 21.39 -14.50 -7.08
C GLU A 115 20.41 -13.59 -6.31
N LEU A 116 19.43 -14.17 -5.62
CA LEU A 116 18.51 -13.39 -4.76
C LEU A 116 19.26 -12.69 -3.62
N PHE A 117 20.24 -13.35 -3.00
CA PHE A 117 21.09 -12.72 -1.98
C PHE A 117 21.97 -11.60 -2.57
N GLU A 118 22.55 -11.81 -3.75
CA GLU A 118 23.31 -10.77 -4.45
C GLU A 118 22.44 -9.54 -4.75
N TRP A 119 21.18 -9.73 -5.13
CA TRP A 119 20.22 -8.63 -5.31
C TRP A 119 19.89 -7.93 -4.00
N MET A 120 19.70 -8.68 -2.90
CA MET A 120 19.45 -8.10 -1.57
C MET A 120 20.63 -7.26 -1.08
N ASP A 121 21.86 -7.67 -1.36
CA ASP A 121 23.10 -7.01 -0.91
C ASP A 121 23.33 -5.65 -1.58
N ARG A 122 22.60 -5.32 -2.65
CA ARG A 122 22.60 -3.99 -3.29
C ARG A 122 22.04 -2.90 -2.38
N TYR A 123 21.22 -3.26 -1.39
CA TYR A 123 20.46 -2.30 -0.58
C TYR A 123 20.94 -2.29 0.87
N PRO A 124 21.56 -1.18 1.33
CA PRO A 124 21.89 -1.03 2.74
C PRO A 124 20.63 -0.75 3.56
N SER A 125 20.64 -1.21 4.82
CA SER A 125 19.57 -0.89 5.78
C SER A 125 19.83 0.44 6.47
N GLY A 126 18.78 1.02 7.08
CA GLY A 126 18.91 2.22 7.91
C GLY A 126 19.69 1.98 9.21
N LEU A 127 19.96 0.71 9.53
CA LEU A 127 20.78 0.27 10.66
C LEU A 127 22.26 0.09 10.27
N ASP A 128 22.62 0.12 8.98
CA ASP A 128 24.02 0.05 8.55
C ASP A 128 24.80 1.23 9.15
N PRO A 129 25.91 0.99 9.89
CA PRO A 129 26.69 2.05 10.51
C PRO A 129 27.13 3.17 9.55
N ARG A 130 27.38 2.83 8.28
CA ARG A 130 27.75 3.79 7.23
C ARG A 130 26.58 4.68 6.85
N ILE A 131 25.38 4.12 6.74
CA ILE A 131 24.15 4.89 6.48
C ILE A 131 23.79 5.76 7.68
N VAL A 132 23.95 5.24 8.90
CA VAL A 132 23.74 6.01 10.13
C VAL A 132 24.63 7.25 10.18
N GLU A 133 25.91 7.13 9.79
CA GLU A 133 26.82 8.28 9.76
C GLU A 133 26.43 9.32 8.70
N LEU A 134 26.10 8.89 7.48
CA LEU A 134 25.60 9.78 6.43
C LEU A 134 24.34 10.54 6.85
N ARG A 135 23.44 9.88 7.58
CA ARG A 135 22.24 10.52 8.13
C ARG A 135 22.57 11.57 9.19
N LYS A 136 23.62 11.37 10.01
CA LYS A 136 24.08 12.41 10.94
C LYS A 136 24.60 13.63 10.19
N GLU A 137 25.39 13.43 9.14
CA GLU A 137 25.87 14.55 8.30
C GLU A 137 24.68 15.33 7.69
N ASN A 138 23.67 14.62 7.17
CA ASN A 138 22.45 15.23 6.66
C ASN A 138 21.68 16.00 7.73
N ARG A 139 21.49 15.41 8.91
CA ARG A 139 20.85 16.07 10.06
C ARG A 139 21.61 17.35 10.43
N ASP A 140 22.92 17.27 10.58
CA ASP A 140 23.74 18.38 11.03
C ASP A 140 23.70 19.55 10.03
N ARG A 141 23.66 19.25 8.73
CA ARG A 141 23.40 20.25 7.69
C ARG A 141 22.02 20.90 7.83
N ILE A 142 20.96 20.11 7.98
CA ILE A 142 19.58 20.61 8.17
C ILE A 142 19.49 21.49 9.42
N ILE A 143 20.10 21.05 10.54
CA ILE A 143 20.16 21.83 11.78
C ILE A 143 20.83 23.17 11.53
N ASN A 144 21.97 23.21 10.84
CA ASN A 144 22.66 24.47 10.57
C ASN A 144 21.81 25.44 9.75
N ILE A 145 21.10 24.96 8.72
CA ILE A 145 20.16 25.78 7.93
C ILE A 145 19.05 26.34 8.83
N ILE A 146 18.47 25.51 9.71
CA ILE A 146 17.43 25.97 10.65
C ILE A 146 17.97 27.07 11.57
N ILE A 147 19.20 26.92 12.08
CA ILE A 147 19.83 27.95 12.92
C ILE A 147 19.99 29.26 12.13
N ASP A 148 20.51 29.19 10.90
CA ASP A 148 20.71 30.37 10.05
C ASP A 148 19.39 31.12 9.83
N LYS A 149 18.32 30.40 9.49
CA LYS A 149 17.00 31.00 9.27
C LYS A 149 16.35 31.59 10.52
N ILE A 150 16.60 31.02 11.70
CA ILE A 150 16.14 31.60 12.97
C ILE A 150 16.92 32.89 13.26
N ASP A 151 18.24 32.89 13.03
CA ASP A 151 19.11 34.06 13.26
C ASP A 151 18.81 35.22 12.29
N GLU A 152 18.45 34.90 11.04
CA GLU A 152 18.04 35.87 10.02
C GLU A 152 16.59 36.36 10.20
N GLY A 153 15.83 35.74 11.11
CA GLY A 153 14.43 36.07 11.38
C GLY A 153 13.44 35.55 10.33
N GLU A 154 13.88 34.71 9.40
CA GLU A 154 13.00 34.02 8.43
C GLU A 154 12.07 33.03 9.14
N ILE A 155 12.54 32.41 10.22
CA ILE A 155 11.74 31.56 11.09
C ILE A 155 11.57 32.21 12.46
N ASN A 156 10.32 32.48 12.84
CA ASN A 156 9.97 33.03 14.13
C ASN A 156 8.99 32.09 14.85
N ASP A 157 9.45 31.46 15.93
CA ASP A 157 8.67 30.54 16.74
C ASP A 157 8.71 30.94 18.22
N SER A 158 7.56 30.82 18.90
CA SER A 158 7.46 31.21 20.32
C SER A 158 8.17 30.25 21.27
N LYS A 159 8.31 28.98 20.89
CA LYS A 159 8.92 27.90 21.67
C LYS A 159 10.37 27.65 21.22
N TYR A 160 10.61 27.56 19.91
CA TYR A 160 11.91 27.22 19.33
C TYR A 160 12.65 28.49 18.91
N LYS A 161 13.25 29.17 19.90
CA LYS A 161 14.01 30.41 19.69
C LYS A 161 15.29 30.40 20.51
N PHE A 162 16.28 31.16 20.04
CA PHE A 162 17.54 31.35 20.74
C PHE A 162 17.46 32.52 21.71
N GLU A 163 18.32 32.48 22.72
CA GLU A 163 18.55 33.61 23.63
C GLU A 163 19.64 34.53 23.06
N ASN A 164 19.65 35.79 23.51
CA ASN A 164 20.65 36.75 23.08
C ASN A 164 22.06 36.30 23.51
N ASN A 165 23.05 36.49 22.63
CA ASN A 165 24.48 36.19 22.85
C ASN A 165 24.89 34.70 22.87
N GLN A 166 24.05 33.78 22.40
CA GLN A 166 24.45 32.37 22.23
C GLN A 166 25.40 32.19 21.04
N THR A 167 26.45 31.37 21.23
CA THR A 167 27.39 30.96 20.17
C THR A 167 26.76 29.93 19.22
N ARG A 168 27.32 29.76 18.02
CA ARG A 168 26.82 28.76 17.04
C ARG A 168 26.83 27.33 17.61
N ALA A 169 27.86 26.97 18.37
CA ALA A 169 27.97 25.65 18.99
C ALA A 169 26.88 25.42 20.06
N GLU A 170 26.57 26.43 20.88
CA GLU A 170 25.48 26.35 21.86
C GLU A 170 24.12 26.21 21.18
N LYS A 171 23.86 27.01 20.13
CA LYS A 171 22.63 26.89 19.33
C LYS A 171 22.49 25.51 18.72
N PHE A 172 23.57 24.95 18.17
CA PHE A 172 23.58 23.60 17.62
C PHE A 172 23.18 22.54 18.65
N ASN A 173 23.76 22.60 19.85
CA ASN A 173 23.41 21.68 20.95
C ASN A 173 21.95 21.84 21.40
N ILE A 174 21.43 23.07 21.42
CA ILE A 174 20.01 23.34 21.72
C ILE A 174 19.10 22.69 20.67
N VAL A 175 19.41 22.86 19.38
CA VAL A 175 18.62 22.25 18.31
C VAL A 175 18.72 20.72 18.33
N LEU A 176 19.85 20.13 18.73
CA LEU A 176 19.96 18.68 18.94
C LEU A 176 18.99 18.16 20.01
N GLU A 177 18.73 18.92 21.07
CA GLU A 177 17.69 18.57 22.04
C GLU A 177 16.29 18.73 21.44
N TRP A 178 16.04 19.82 20.70
CA TRP A 178 14.77 20.00 19.98
C TRP A 178 14.51 18.89 18.95
N TRP A 179 15.57 18.35 18.32
CA TRP A 179 15.49 17.26 17.35
C TRP A 179 14.88 15.98 17.94
N LYS A 180 14.94 15.79 19.26
CA LYS A 180 14.31 14.65 19.95
C LYS A 180 12.80 14.85 20.12
N GLU A 181 12.27 16.05 19.86
CA GLU A 181 10.86 16.37 20.03
C GLU A 181 10.08 16.20 18.72
N SER A 182 9.01 15.41 18.73
CA SER A 182 8.13 15.24 17.57
C SER A 182 7.55 16.58 17.06
N THR A 183 7.21 17.47 17.98
CA THR A 183 6.62 18.77 17.63
C THR A 183 7.60 19.71 16.91
N PHE A 184 8.92 19.57 17.13
CA PHE A 184 9.92 20.35 16.39
C PHE A 184 9.84 20.01 14.90
N HIS A 185 9.87 18.72 14.57
CA HIS A 185 9.83 18.24 13.19
C HIS A 185 8.57 18.65 12.43
N LEU A 186 7.41 18.68 13.10
CA LEU A 186 6.16 19.13 12.49
C LEU A 186 6.13 20.65 12.25
N ARG A 187 6.76 21.44 13.14
CA ARG A 187 6.81 22.90 12.99
C ARG A 187 7.76 23.34 11.89
N PHE A 188 8.94 22.70 11.81
CA PHE A 188 9.98 23.00 10.83
C PHE A 188 9.87 22.13 9.56
N ALA A 189 8.71 21.51 9.32
CA ALA A 189 8.47 20.76 8.10
C ALA A 189 8.54 21.67 6.86
N VAL A 190 9.17 21.16 5.81
CA VAL A 190 9.33 21.82 4.52
C VAL A 190 7.99 22.00 3.84
N ARG A 191 7.73 23.22 3.34
CA ARG A 191 6.45 23.63 2.73
C ARG A 191 6.56 24.37 1.40
N SER A 192 7.77 24.47 0.83
CA SER A 192 8.01 25.07 -0.49
C SER A 192 9.10 24.33 -1.25
N ALA A 193 9.12 24.50 -2.57
CA ALA A 193 10.13 23.90 -3.44
C ALA A 193 11.55 24.40 -3.10
N ASP A 194 11.72 25.71 -2.86
CA ASP A 194 13.01 26.31 -2.53
C ASP A 194 13.56 25.77 -1.22
N LEU A 195 12.72 25.73 -0.18
CA LEU A 195 13.13 25.21 1.13
C LEU A 195 13.47 23.72 1.04
N LEU A 196 12.76 22.94 0.22
CA LEU A 196 13.10 21.54 -0.02
C LEU A 196 14.50 21.39 -0.62
N ASN A 197 14.81 22.19 -1.64
CA ASN A 197 16.10 22.11 -2.31
C ASN A 197 17.25 22.58 -1.40
N GLU A 198 17.06 23.70 -0.69
CA GLU A 198 18.01 24.20 0.30
C GLU A 198 18.27 23.15 1.39
N MET A 199 17.20 22.58 1.93
CA MET A 199 17.26 21.51 2.93
C MET A 199 17.76 20.17 2.36
N LEU A 200 17.99 20.05 1.05
CA LEU A 200 18.72 18.96 0.40
C LEU A 200 20.12 19.38 -0.07
N GLY A 201 20.63 20.53 0.38
CA GLY A 201 21.96 21.02 0.00
C GLY A 201 22.06 21.36 -1.48
N PHE A 202 20.96 21.81 -2.08
CA PHE A 202 20.83 22.14 -3.50
C PHE A 202 21.16 20.96 -4.43
N SER A 203 20.86 19.73 -4.00
CA SER A 203 21.17 18.51 -4.74
C SER A 203 20.14 18.14 -5.80
N LEU A 204 19.01 18.85 -5.89
CA LEU A 204 17.98 18.58 -6.92
C LEU A 204 18.39 19.22 -8.25
N ASP A 205 18.21 18.48 -9.34
CA ASP A 205 18.53 18.96 -10.68
C ASP A 205 17.51 20.01 -11.17
N PRO A 206 17.86 20.83 -12.18
CA PRO A 206 16.98 21.89 -12.68
C PRO A 206 15.62 21.42 -13.21
N ASP A 207 15.53 20.23 -13.80
CA ASP A 207 14.27 19.71 -14.34
C ASP A 207 13.35 19.27 -13.20
N THR A 208 13.90 18.61 -12.18
CA THR A 208 13.18 18.31 -10.94
C THR A 208 12.68 19.60 -10.28
N MET A 209 13.53 20.62 -10.16
CA MET A 209 13.13 21.90 -9.55
C MET A 209 12.00 22.57 -10.31
N LYS A 210 12.04 22.54 -11.65
CA LYS A 210 10.94 23.05 -12.48
C LYS A 210 9.61 22.35 -12.18
N ILE A 211 9.61 21.02 -12.04
CA ILE A 211 8.40 20.25 -11.68
C ILE A 211 7.89 20.68 -10.30
N LEU A 212 8.76 20.91 -9.33
CA LEU A 212 8.35 21.32 -7.98
C LEU A 212 7.77 22.74 -7.96
N TYR A 213 8.31 23.68 -8.76
CA TYR A 213 7.70 25.00 -8.92
C TYR A 213 6.32 24.92 -9.60
N ASP A 214 6.18 24.07 -10.62
CA ASP A 214 4.88 23.83 -11.26
C ASP A 214 3.89 23.20 -10.26
N ALA A 215 4.34 22.27 -9.41
CA ALA A 215 3.53 21.67 -8.36
C ALA A 215 3.03 22.70 -7.33
N GLU A 216 3.93 23.58 -6.87
CA GLU A 216 3.58 24.67 -5.95
C GLU A 216 2.57 25.64 -6.58
N LYS A 217 2.75 25.97 -7.87
CA LYS A 217 1.80 26.80 -8.63
C LYS A 217 0.43 26.15 -8.80
N GLN A 218 0.38 24.82 -8.97
CA GLN A 218 -0.88 24.06 -9.00
C GLN A 218 -1.52 23.88 -7.61
N GLY A 219 -0.84 24.29 -6.54
CA GLY A 219 -1.33 24.18 -5.17
C GLY A 219 -1.15 22.79 -4.56
N ILE A 220 -0.28 21.95 -5.12
CA ILE A 220 0.09 20.67 -4.49
C ILE A 220 0.84 20.98 -3.20
N PRO A 221 0.35 20.52 -2.03
CA PRO A 221 0.99 20.86 -0.78
C PRO A 221 2.36 20.20 -0.66
N PHE A 222 3.32 20.90 -0.06
CA PHE A 222 4.59 20.32 0.37
C PHE A 222 4.54 20.11 1.88
N PHE A 223 4.89 18.91 2.33
CA PHE A 223 5.02 18.62 3.76
C PHE A 223 5.99 17.47 3.99
N VAL A 224 7.24 17.80 4.29
CA VAL A 224 8.29 16.82 4.60
C VAL A 224 9.02 17.27 5.84
N ASN A 225 9.01 16.46 6.89
CA ASN A 225 9.63 16.87 8.14
C ASN A 225 11.17 16.69 8.11
N PRO A 226 11.93 17.46 8.92
CA PRO A 226 13.39 17.43 8.94
C PRO A 226 14.00 16.05 9.18
N TYR A 227 13.42 15.25 10.09
CA TYR A 227 13.88 13.89 10.35
C TYR A 227 13.80 13.03 9.08
N TYR A 228 12.65 12.99 8.43
CA TYR A 228 12.47 12.16 7.24
C TYR A 228 13.33 12.64 6.07
N LEU A 229 13.51 13.96 5.95
CA LEU A 229 14.40 14.54 4.94
C LEU A 229 15.86 14.16 5.15
N SER A 230 16.30 13.96 6.41
CA SER A 230 17.67 13.51 6.72
C SER A 230 17.99 12.11 6.19
N LEU A 231 16.98 11.32 5.79
CA LEU A 231 17.15 10.00 5.18
C LEU A 231 17.65 10.07 3.74
N LEU A 232 17.42 11.18 3.03
CA LEU A 232 17.77 11.32 1.62
C LEU A 232 19.25 11.66 1.44
N HIS A 233 19.90 10.99 0.50
CA HIS A 233 21.28 11.28 0.15
C HIS A 233 21.39 12.59 -0.62
N VAL A 234 22.16 13.54 -0.10
CA VAL A 234 22.54 14.75 -0.85
C VAL A 234 23.79 14.52 -1.72
N ARG A 235 24.61 13.54 -1.31
CA ARG A 235 25.75 13.01 -2.05
C ARG A 235 25.66 11.49 -1.98
N VAL A 236 25.50 10.86 -3.14
CA VAL A 236 25.28 9.41 -3.21
C VAL A 236 26.63 8.69 -3.07
N PRO A 237 26.85 7.86 -2.02
CA PRO A 237 28.07 7.09 -1.90
C PRO A 237 28.03 5.88 -2.85
N TYR A 238 29.20 5.38 -3.26
CA TYR A 238 29.30 4.27 -4.22
C TYR A 238 28.56 2.99 -3.78
N PHE A 239 28.47 2.74 -2.47
CA PHE A 239 27.85 1.53 -1.90
C PHE A 239 26.34 1.66 -1.65
N ALA A 240 25.75 2.84 -1.91
CA ALA A 240 24.31 3.09 -1.70
C ALA A 240 23.68 3.77 -2.92
N ILE A 241 24.18 3.47 -4.11
CA ILE A 241 23.64 4.00 -5.37
C ILE A 241 22.17 3.59 -5.49
N GLY A 242 21.31 4.60 -5.60
CA GLY A 242 19.88 4.42 -5.71
C GLY A 242 19.21 3.85 -4.46
N ALA A 243 19.89 3.71 -3.33
CA ALA A 243 19.33 3.09 -2.12
C ALA A 243 18.18 3.91 -1.51
N ASP A 244 18.20 5.24 -1.69
CA ASP A 244 17.16 6.15 -1.21
C ASP A 244 16.07 6.43 -2.26
N LEU A 245 16.11 5.86 -3.47
CA LEU A 245 15.16 6.18 -4.54
C LEU A 245 13.71 5.93 -4.15
N ALA A 246 13.44 4.83 -3.45
CA ALA A 246 12.09 4.53 -2.95
C ALA A 246 11.60 5.61 -1.97
N ILE A 247 12.47 6.16 -1.13
CA ILE A 247 12.16 7.27 -0.21
C ILE A 247 12.02 8.59 -1.01
N ARG A 248 12.92 8.84 -1.96
CA ARG A 248 12.96 10.06 -2.77
C ARG A 248 11.72 10.22 -3.62
N HIS A 249 11.25 9.14 -4.26
CA HIS A 249 10.05 9.15 -5.10
C HIS A 249 8.74 9.27 -4.29
N TYR A 250 8.81 9.17 -2.97
CA TYR A 250 7.71 9.53 -2.06
C TYR A 250 7.67 11.01 -1.72
N VAL A 251 8.81 11.70 -1.84
CA VAL A 251 8.98 13.11 -1.47
C VAL A 251 8.88 14.02 -2.69
N VAL A 252 9.49 13.62 -3.81
CA VAL A 252 9.60 14.42 -5.02
C VAL A 252 8.45 14.10 -5.97
N TYR A 253 7.77 15.14 -6.45
CA TYR A 253 6.63 14.99 -7.35
C TYR A 253 7.06 14.72 -8.79
N SER A 254 6.22 13.98 -9.51
CA SER A 254 6.39 13.70 -10.93
C SER A 254 5.60 14.70 -11.78
N LYS A 255 6.02 14.87 -13.03
CA LYS A 255 5.28 15.71 -13.99
C LYS A 255 3.82 15.26 -14.14
N GLN A 256 3.57 13.95 -14.22
CA GLN A 256 2.23 13.42 -14.43
C GLN A 256 1.32 13.66 -13.23
N LEU A 257 1.84 13.58 -12.00
CA LEU A 257 1.11 13.99 -10.80
C LEU A 257 0.71 15.46 -10.89
N VAL A 258 1.64 16.34 -11.30
CA VAL A 258 1.38 17.78 -11.43
C VAL A 258 0.35 18.08 -12.51
N ASP A 259 0.44 17.43 -13.67
CA ASP A 259 -0.49 17.64 -14.80
C ASP A 259 -1.92 17.17 -14.49
N GLU A 260 -2.05 16.11 -13.68
CA GLU A 260 -3.35 15.53 -13.33
C GLU A 260 -3.93 16.09 -12.02
N PHE A 261 -3.15 16.84 -11.25
CA PHE A 261 -3.66 17.53 -10.06
C PHE A 261 -4.75 18.55 -10.45
N GLY A 262 -5.91 18.45 -9.80
CA GLY A 262 -7.16 19.11 -10.19
C GLY A 262 -8.17 18.17 -10.86
N TYR A 263 -7.72 17.02 -11.36
CA TYR A 263 -8.54 16.01 -12.05
C TYR A 263 -8.52 14.63 -11.38
N ILE A 264 -7.82 14.49 -10.25
CA ILE A 264 -7.68 13.21 -9.53
C ILE A 264 -9.04 12.87 -8.92
N ASN A 265 -9.52 11.65 -9.20
CA ASN A 265 -10.75 11.10 -8.67
C ASN A 265 -10.48 10.03 -7.60
N ALA A 266 -11.40 9.89 -6.65
CA ALA A 266 -11.36 8.79 -5.68
C ALA A 266 -11.45 7.45 -6.42
N TRP A 267 -10.45 6.59 -6.21
CA TRP A 267 -10.40 5.24 -6.76
C TRP A 267 -11.41 4.33 -6.06
N GLU A 268 -11.43 4.39 -4.73
CA GLU A 268 -12.34 3.63 -3.89
C GLU A 268 -13.73 4.26 -3.92
N LYS A 269 -14.57 3.79 -4.84
CA LYS A 269 -15.94 4.31 -5.02
C LYS A 269 -16.80 4.17 -3.76
N GLU A 270 -16.51 3.16 -2.93
CA GLU A 270 -17.14 2.91 -1.63
C GLU A 270 -16.91 4.02 -0.59
N ASP A 271 -15.89 4.87 -0.79
CA ASP A 271 -15.56 5.96 0.12
C ASP A 271 -16.38 7.24 -0.20
N LYS A 272 -17.19 7.24 -1.28
CA LYS A 272 -18.24 8.23 -1.53
C LYS A 272 -19.49 7.86 -0.72
N VAL A 273 -19.60 8.44 0.48
CA VAL A 273 -20.64 8.07 1.45
C VAL A 273 -21.71 9.16 1.61
N GLU A 274 -22.97 8.74 1.52
CA GLU A 274 -24.14 9.51 1.94
C GLU A 274 -24.77 8.83 3.18
N PRO A 275 -24.75 9.46 4.37
CA PRO A 275 -25.30 8.88 5.59
C PRO A 275 -26.75 8.43 5.43
N GLY A 276 -27.05 7.24 5.93
CA GLY A 276 -28.38 6.64 5.81
C GLY A 276 -28.69 6.02 4.45
N LYS A 277 -27.75 6.03 3.49
CA LYS A 277 -27.85 5.30 2.22
C LYS A 277 -26.72 4.27 2.10
N PRO A 278 -26.92 3.18 1.35
CA PRO A 278 -25.85 2.21 1.09
C PRO A 278 -24.75 2.82 0.22
N ASN A 279 -23.49 2.56 0.57
CA ASN A 279 -22.36 2.83 -0.32
C ASN A 279 -22.29 1.78 -1.45
N VAL A 280 -21.28 1.86 -2.32
CA VAL A 280 -21.10 0.90 -3.45
C VAL A 280 -20.93 -0.55 -2.99
N ALA A 281 -20.51 -0.78 -1.74
CA ALA A 281 -20.41 -2.11 -1.14
C ALA A 281 -21.70 -2.54 -0.40
N GLY A 282 -22.77 -1.74 -0.46
CA GLY A 282 -24.07 -2.01 0.18
C GLY A 282 -24.19 -1.54 1.63
N TRP A 283 -23.13 -0.99 2.22
CA TRP A 283 -23.12 -0.65 3.65
C TRP A 283 -23.72 0.73 3.91
N ILE A 284 -24.66 0.79 4.85
CA ILE A 284 -25.22 2.04 5.38
C ILE A 284 -24.28 2.54 6.48
N LEU A 285 -23.81 3.78 6.35
CA LEU A 285 -22.78 4.35 7.22
C LEU A 285 -23.31 5.56 8.00
N PRO A 286 -22.86 5.77 9.26
CA PRO A 286 -23.40 6.80 10.16
C PRO A 286 -22.83 8.20 9.89
N SER A 287 -21.85 8.31 9.00
CA SER A 287 -21.10 9.55 8.77
C SER A 287 -20.50 9.57 7.36
N HIS A 288 -20.24 10.77 6.83
CA HIS A 288 -19.62 10.93 5.51
C HIS A 288 -18.15 10.49 5.45
N HIS A 289 -17.38 10.67 6.53
CA HIS A 289 -15.91 10.63 6.46
C HIS A 289 -15.22 9.87 7.60
N ASN A 290 -15.97 9.41 8.61
CA ASN A 290 -15.37 8.82 9.80
C ASN A 290 -15.40 7.31 9.81
N VAL A 291 -16.39 6.71 9.17
CA VAL A 291 -16.55 5.26 9.12
C VAL A 291 -16.55 4.84 7.67
N HIS A 292 -15.61 3.98 7.30
CA HIS A 292 -15.53 3.37 5.97
C HIS A 292 -15.63 1.87 6.10
N ARG A 293 -16.51 1.25 5.32
CA ARG A 293 -16.74 -0.20 5.36
C ARG A 293 -16.84 -0.78 3.96
N ARG A 294 -16.20 -1.93 3.81
CA ARG A 294 -16.12 -2.72 2.56
C ARG A 294 -16.44 -4.18 2.84
N TYR A 295 -15.85 -4.71 3.89
CA TYR A 295 -16.01 -6.08 4.33
C TYR A 295 -17.02 -6.18 5.49
N PRO A 296 -17.71 -7.32 5.65
CA PRO A 296 -18.61 -7.53 6.78
C PRO A 296 -17.91 -7.42 8.14
N GLU A 297 -16.72 -7.97 8.26
CA GLU A 297 -16.09 -8.20 9.56
C GLU A 297 -15.33 -6.97 10.10
N VAL A 298 -15.07 -5.97 9.26
CA VAL A 298 -14.16 -4.87 9.58
C VAL A 298 -14.61 -3.52 9.03
N ALA A 299 -14.50 -2.49 9.87
CA ALA A 299 -14.67 -1.10 9.48
C ALA A 299 -13.49 -0.25 9.93
N ILE A 300 -13.25 0.81 9.17
CA ILE A 300 -12.21 1.80 9.42
C ILE A 300 -12.84 2.96 10.17
N LEU A 301 -12.20 3.40 11.26
CA LEU A 301 -12.50 4.64 11.96
C LEU A 301 -11.43 5.69 11.62
N ILE A 302 -11.86 6.82 11.07
CA ILE A 302 -11.03 8.02 10.89
C ILE A 302 -11.48 9.07 11.92
N PRO A 303 -10.67 9.38 12.94
CA PRO A 303 -11.04 10.39 13.93
C PRO A 303 -11.10 11.81 13.36
N ASP A 304 -12.08 12.62 13.79
CA ASP A 304 -12.14 14.08 13.49
C ASP A 304 -11.25 14.88 14.43
N THR A 305 -10.03 14.41 14.55
CA THR A 305 -8.97 15.05 15.31
C THR A 305 -7.86 15.40 14.33
N MET A 306 -6.71 15.81 14.86
CA MET A 306 -5.49 16.00 14.06
C MET A 306 -5.03 14.72 13.34
N GLY A 307 -5.61 13.55 13.65
CA GLY A 307 -5.39 12.28 12.94
C GLY A 307 -5.77 12.27 11.45
N ARG A 308 -6.44 13.32 10.94
CA ARG A 308 -6.60 13.55 9.50
C ARG A 308 -5.31 14.04 8.82
N ALA A 309 -4.39 14.64 9.58
CA ALA A 309 -3.08 15.06 9.07
C ALA A 309 -2.08 13.88 9.00
N CYS A 310 -1.08 13.99 8.13
CA CYS A 310 0.03 13.05 8.03
C CYS A 310 1.33 13.67 8.59
N GLY A 311 2.28 12.84 9.03
CA GLY A 311 3.64 13.28 9.40
C GLY A 311 4.53 13.68 8.20
N GLY A 312 4.06 13.40 6.98
CA GLY A 312 4.66 13.72 5.68
C GLY A 312 3.64 13.45 4.57
N LEU A 313 3.77 14.09 3.40
CA LEU A 313 2.95 13.78 2.23
C LEU A 313 3.67 12.81 1.28
N CYS A 314 3.06 11.65 1.04
CA CYS A 314 3.49 10.73 -0.01
C CYS A 314 3.07 11.24 -1.39
N ALA A 315 3.98 11.27 -2.36
CA ALA A 315 3.65 11.53 -3.77
C ALA A 315 2.64 10.52 -4.34
N SER A 316 2.66 9.27 -3.87
CA SER A 316 1.73 8.18 -4.25
C SER A 316 0.51 8.06 -3.32
N CYS A 317 0.17 9.11 -2.54
CA CYS A 317 -0.91 9.04 -1.56
C CYS A 317 -2.24 8.64 -2.22
N GLN A 318 -2.85 7.57 -1.70
CA GLN A 318 -4.15 7.10 -2.19
C GLN A 318 -5.30 8.11 -1.98
N ARG A 319 -5.09 9.12 -1.14
CA ARG A 319 -6.02 10.22 -0.84
C ARG A 319 -5.57 11.57 -1.39
N MET A 320 -4.72 11.57 -2.42
CA MET A 320 -4.29 12.82 -3.07
C MET A 320 -5.48 13.68 -3.54
N TYR A 321 -6.59 13.05 -3.94
CA TYR A 321 -7.85 13.74 -4.30
C TYR A 321 -8.44 14.56 -3.14
N ASP A 322 -8.30 14.13 -1.88
CA ASP A 322 -8.79 14.89 -0.74
C ASP A 322 -7.93 16.13 -0.45
N PHE A 323 -6.63 16.08 -0.79
CA PHE A 323 -5.75 17.26 -0.75
C PHE A 323 -6.11 18.25 -1.85
N GLN A 324 -6.39 17.76 -3.06
CA GLN A 324 -6.88 18.57 -4.17
C GLN A 324 -8.19 19.28 -3.83
N ASN A 325 -9.12 18.58 -3.19
CA ASN A 325 -10.43 19.15 -2.80
C ASN A 325 -10.37 20.01 -1.52
N GLY A 326 -9.20 20.10 -0.87
CA GLY A 326 -8.98 20.89 0.35
C GLY A 326 -9.51 20.27 1.65
N TYR A 327 -10.11 19.07 1.59
CA TYR A 327 -10.61 18.32 2.75
C TYR A 327 -9.47 17.84 3.65
N LEU A 328 -8.35 17.43 3.04
CA LEU A 328 -7.08 17.24 3.74
C LEU A 328 -6.16 18.41 3.43
N ASN A 329 -5.61 19.03 4.47
CA ASN A 329 -4.57 20.04 4.30
C ASN A 329 -3.65 20.07 5.51
N PHE A 330 -2.44 20.59 5.34
CA PHE A 330 -1.45 20.74 6.42
C PHE A 330 -1.63 22.05 7.20
N ASN A 331 -2.79 22.70 7.08
CA ASN A 331 -3.17 23.86 7.90
C ASN A 331 -4.09 23.40 9.02
N LEU A 332 -3.45 23.00 10.12
CA LEU A 332 -4.08 22.41 11.29
C LEU A 332 -5.19 23.29 11.91
N ASN A 333 -5.13 24.61 11.71
CA ASN A 333 -6.11 25.56 12.24
C ASN A 333 -7.42 25.60 11.43
N LYS A 334 -7.42 25.11 10.17
CA LYS A 334 -8.59 25.10 9.28
C LYS A 334 -9.44 23.83 9.37
N LEU A 335 -9.01 22.81 10.10
CA LEU A 335 -9.69 21.51 10.23
C LEU A 335 -10.65 21.44 11.44
N LYS A 336 -11.29 22.54 11.84
CA LYS A 336 -12.19 22.54 13.01
C LYS A 336 -13.52 21.83 12.67
N PRO A 337 -13.92 20.79 13.42
CA PRO A 337 -15.19 20.11 13.18
C PRO A 337 -16.39 21.00 13.57
N GLU A 338 -17.53 20.77 12.91
CA GLU A 338 -18.80 21.46 13.18
C GLU A 338 -19.51 20.94 14.44
N GLU A 339 -19.24 19.69 14.83
CA GLU A 339 -19.73 18.98 16.02
C GLU A 339 -18.58 18.73 17.00
N THR A 340 -18.84 18.64 18.31
CA THR A 340 -17.78 18.29 19.26
C THR A 340 -17.38 16.83 19.10
N TRP A 341 -16.07 16.56 19.07
CA TRP A 341 -15.55 15.20 18.86
C TRP A 341 -16.11 14.14 19.83
N PRO A 342 -16.30 14.42 21.15
CA PRO A 342 -16.83 13.41 22.07
C PRO A 342 -18.24 12.92 21.75
N GLU A 343 -19.16 13.82 21.40
CA GLU A 343 -20.56 13.47 21.05
C GLU A 343 -20.59 12.64 19.76
N LYS A 344 -19.81 13.07 18.77
CA LYS A 344 -19.67 12.35 17.51
C LYS A 344 -19.08 10.96 17.72
N LEU A 345 -18.00 10.84 18.51
CA LEU A 345 -17.34 9.58 18.80
C LEU A 345 -18.30 8.57 19.45
N GLN A 346 -19.14 9.00 20.39
CA GLN A 346 -20.16 8.11 20.99
C GLN A 346 -21.14 7.58 19.94
N ARG A 347 -21.65 8.43 19.05
CA ARG A 347 -22.52 8.03 17.94
C ARG A 347 -21.83 7.05 17.00
N LEU A 348 -20.55 7.26 16.68
CA LEU A 348 -19.78 6.35 15.85
C LEU A 348 -19.56 5.01 16.55
N MET A 349 -19.25 4.99 17.85
CA MET A 349 -19.10 3.75 18.62
C MET A 349 -20.39 2.94 18.68
N LYS A 350 -21.55 3.61 18.80
CA LYS A 350 -22.86 2.95 18.75
C LYS A 350 -23.07 2.14 17.46
N TYR A 351 -22.58 2.63 16.32
CA TYR A 351 -22.61 1.86 15.07
C TYR A 351 -21.82 0.54 15.16
N PHE A 352 -20.66 0.53 15.81
CA PHE A 352 -19.87 -0.71 16.01
C PHE A 352 -20.49 -1.63 17.07
N GLU A 353 -21.10 -1.05 18.11
CA GLU A 353 -21.77 -1.75 19.21
C GLU A 353 -22.96 -2.56 18.70
N GLU A 354 -23.81 -1.94 17.86
CA GLU A 354 -25.07 -2.50 17.37
C GLU A 354 -24.91 -3.31 16.07
N ASP A 355 -23.72 -3.37 15.48
CA ASP A 355 -23.49 -4.14 14.26
C ASP A 355 -23.30 -5.64 14.53
N SER A 356 -23.95 -6.50 13.75
CA SER A 356 -23.92 -7.94 13.97
C SER A 356 -22.61 -8.61 13.54
N GLN A 357 -21.84 -8.01 12.62
CA GLN A 357 -20.70 -8.67 11.97
C GLN A 357 -19.34 -8.05 12.31
N LEU A 358 -19.30 -6.76 12.70
CA LEU A 358 -18.05 -6.06 13.00
C LEU A 358 -17.33 -6.65 14.23
N ARG A 359 -16.13 -7.16 13.98
CA ARG A 359 -15.22 -7.77 14.96
C ARG A 359 -13.79 -7.20 14.95
N ASP A 360 -13.51 -6.33 13.98
CA ASP A 360 -12.22 -5.65 13.79
C ASP A 360 -12.46 -4.15 13.56
N ILE A 361 -11.75 -3.32 14.33
CA ILE A 361 -11.71 -1.88 14.14
C ILE A 361 -10.30 -1.44 13.74
N LEU A 362 -10.19 -0.72 12.62
CA LEU A 362 -8.95 -0.05 12.21
C LEU A 362 -9.08 1.46 12.42
N ILE A 363 -8.37 1.98 13.42
CA ILE A 363 -8.26 3.41 13.66
C ILE A 363 -7.11 3.94 12.79
N THR A 364 -7.43 4.87 11.90
CA THR A 364 -6.47 5.47 10.95
C THR A 364 -6.92 6.89 10.59
N GLY A 365 -6.56 7.39 9.41
CA GLY A 365 -6.84 8.73 8.93
C GLY A 365 -5.75 9.11 7.96
N GLY A 366 -5.22 10.34 8.07
CA GLY A 366 -3.89 10.58 7.55
C GLY A 366 -2.88 9.70 8.30
N ASP A 367 -2.94 9.72 9.63
CA ASP A 367 -2.15 8.87 10.51
C ASP A 367 -2.75 8.81 11.93
N ALA A 368 -2.96 7.61 12.49
CA ALA A 368 -3.57 7.43 13.81
C ALA A 368 -2.78 8.13 14.94
N LEU A 369 -1.45 8.18 14.83
CA LEU A 369 -0.58 8.72 15.88
C LEU A 369 -0.34 10.23 15.73
N MET A 370 -0.93 10.89 14.73
CA MET A 370 -1.00 12.36 14.69
C MET A 370 -1.98 12.93 15.72
N SER A 371 -2.89 12.11 16.25
CA SER A 371 -3.66 12.46 17.45
C SER A 371 -2.72 12.62 18.66
N SER A 372 -3.00 13.61 19.52
CA SER A 372 -2.27 13.77 20.78
C SER A 372 -2.53 12.57 21.71
N ASP A 373 -1.63 12.32 22.66
CA ASP A 373 -1.78 11.23 23.64
C ASP A 373 -3.14 11.27 24.35
N LYS A 374 -3.58 12.45 24.79
CA LYS A 374 -4.90 12.65 25.39
C LYS A 374 -6.03 12.25 24.44
N SER A 375 -5.96 12.68 23.18
CA SER A 375 -6.99 12.39 22.18
C SER A 375 -7.02 10.91 21.81
N LEU A 376 -5.85 10.27 21.69
CA LEU A 376 -5.76 8.85 21.40
C LEU A 376 -6.31 8.02 22.56
N LYS A 377 -5.97 8.38 23.81
CA LYS A 377 -6.54 7.73 25.00
C LYS A 377 -8.06 7.81 24.99
N GLN A 378 -8.64 8.99 24.71
CA GLN A 378 -10.10 9.14 24.60
C GLN A 378 -10.74 8.23 23.54
N ILE A 379 -10.06 8.01 22.41
CA ILE A 379 -10.55 7.12 21.35
C ILE A 379 -10.47 5.66 21.82
N LEU A 380 -9.34 5.25 22.40
CA LEU A 380 -9.14 3.90 22.90
C LEU A 380 -10.11 3.56 24.04
N ASP A 381 -10.30 4.48 25.00
CA ASP A 381 -11.27 4.33 26.09
C ASP A 381 -12.70 4.14 25.53
N ALA A 382 -13.08 4.88 24.48
CA ALA A 382 -14.39 4.73 23.85
C ALA A 382 -14.56 3.38 23.11
N VAL A 383 -13.49 2.88 22.47
CA VAL A 383 -13.48 1.55 21.83
C VAL A 383 -13.59 0.45 22.88
N TYR A 384 -12.92 0.60 24.02
CA TYR A 384 -13.02 -0.34 25.15
C TYR A 384 -14.45 -0.41 25.69
N GLU A 385 -15.07 0.74 26.00
CA GLU A 385 -16.46 0.77 26.50
C GLU A 385 -17.45 0.20 25.48
N MET A 386 -17.28 0.52 24.18
CA MET A 386 -18.08 -0.06 23.11
C MET A 386 -17.98 -1.59 23.07
N ALA A 387 -16.76 -2.13 23.11
CA ALA A 387 -16.52 -3.57 23.08
C ALA A 387 -17.13 -4.26 24.30
N LYS A 388 -17.01 -3.64 25.48
CA LYS A 388 -17.60 -4.11 26.72
C LYS A 388 -19.12 -4.16 26.65
N ASN A 389 -19.77 -3.07 26.24
CA ASN A 389 -21.22 -3.01 26.08
C ASN A 389 -21.72 -4.06 25.08
N LYS A 390 -21.01 -4.23 23.96
CA LYS A 390 -21.36 -5.23 22.94
C LYS A 390 -21.35 -6.65 23.50
N LYS A 391 -20.33 -6.98 24.30
CA LYS A 391 -20.21 -8.27 24.99
C LYS A 391 -21.30 -8.47 26.04
N GLU A 392 -21.54 -7.49 26.90
CA GLU A 392 -22.62 -7.55 27.90
C GLU A 392 -23.99 -7.75 27.23
N ALA A 393 -24.24 -7.08 26.11
CA ALA A 393 -25.46 -7.27 25.33
C ALA A 393 -25.57 -8.70 24.74
N ASN A 394 -24.46 -9.34 24.38
CA ASN A 394 -24.43 -10.72 23.91
C ASN A 394 -24.76 -11.74 25.00
N GLU A 395 -24.49 -11.45 26.27
CA GLU A 395 -24.84 -12.34 27.38
C GLU A 395 -26.36 -12.56 27.48
N ALA A 396 -27.15 -11.58 27.03
CA ALA A 396 -28.61 -11.65 26.97
C ALA A 396 -29.15 -12.27 25.67
N ARG A 397 -28.30 -12.50 24.65
CA ARG A 397 -28.71 -13.06 23.35
C ARG A 397 -28.57 -14.59 23.32
N PRO A 398 -29.51 -15.32 22.69
CA PRO A 398 -29.33 -16.73 22.37
C PRO A 398 -28.08 -16.97 21.51
N ASP A 399 -27.46 -18.15 21.63
CA ASP A 399 -26.18 -18.44 20.95
C ASP A 399 -26.25 -18.20 19.43
N ASN A 400 -27.35 -18.53 18.75
CA ASN A 400 -27.52 -18.34 17.29
C ASN A 400 -27.91 -16.91 16.87
N GLU A 401 -28.06 -15.99 17.82
CA GLU A 401 -28.42 -14.57 17.59
C GLU A 401 -27.35 -13.61 18.11
N LYS A 402 -26.24 -14.13 18.64
CA LYS A 402 -25.13 -13.32 19.15
C LYS A 402 -24.45 -12.57 18.01
N PHE A 403 -24.07 -11.33 18.33
CA PHE A 403 -23.31 -10.49 17.42
C PHE A 403 -21.83 -10.82 17.54
N ALA A 404 -21.05 -10.55 16.49
CA ALA A 404 -19.61 -10.72 16.55
C ALA A 404 -19.00 -9.77 17.60
N GLU A 405 -18.29 -10.32 18.59
CA GLU A 405 -17.56 -9.51 19.56
C GLU A 405 -16.30 -8.89 18.93
N LEU A 406 -15.84 -7.77 19.49
CA LEU A 406 -14.59 -7.17 19.05
C LEU A 406 -13.41 -8.07 19.45
N VAL A 407 -12.71 -8.65 18.46
CA VAL A 407 -11.54 -9.51 18.70
C VAL A 407 -10.23 -8.85 18.33
N ARG A 408 -10.28 -7.81 17.49
CA ARG A 408 -9.11 -7.14 16.96
C ARG A 408 -9.23 -5.61 16.96
N VAL A 409 -8.19 -4.95 17.45
CA VAL A 409 -8.03 -3.49 17.38
C VAL A 409 -6.74 -3.16 16.63
N ARG A 410 -6.82 -2.23 15.68
CA ARG A 410 -5.67 -1.84 14.85
C ARG A 410 -5.45 -0.34 14.80
N LEU A 411 -4.19 0.07 14.80
CA LEU A 411 -3.76 1.45 14.56
C LEU A 411 -2.96 1.52 13.26
N GLY A 412 -3.44 2.27 12.26
CA GLY A 412 -2.69 2.55 11.03
C GLY A 412 -1.85 3.81 11.17
N THR A 413 -0.52 3.69 11.14
CA THR A 413 0.41 4.80 11.35
C THR A 413 1.73 4.64 10.58
N ARG A 414 2.16 5.70 9.90
CA ARG A 414 3.50 5.81 9.31
C ARG A 414 4.46 6.60 10.20
N LEU A 415 4.04 7.11 11.37
CA LEU A 415 4.93 7.89 12.24
C LEU A 415 6.19 7.16 12.72
N PRO A 416 6.27 5.84 12.89
CA PRO A 416 7.57 5.19 13.16
C PRO A 416 8.61 5.43 12.06
N VAL A 417 8.15 5.67 10.84
CA VAL A 417 8.95 5.97 9.65
C VAL A 417 9.15 7.48 9.50
N TYR A 418 8.06 8.25 9.55
CA TYR A 418 8.13 9.70 9.33
C TYR A 418 8.67 10.46 10.54
N LEU A 419 8.37 10.03 11.75
CA LEU A 419 8.61 10.78 12.98
C LEU A 419 8.66 9.83 14.21
N PRO A 420 9.68 8.97 14.31
CA PRO A 420 9.76 7.96 15.38
C PRO A 420 9.74 8.56 16.79
N MET A 421 10.18 9.82 16.94
CA MET A 421 10.09 10.60 18.18
C MET A 421 8.66 10.77 18.71
N ARG A 422 7.63 10.50 17.90
CA ARG A 422 6.24 10.46 18.39
C ARG A 422 6.00 9.32 19.39
N VAL A 423 6.77 8.23 19.29
CA VAL A 423 6.62 7.04 20.12
C VAL A 423 7.39 7.21 21.43
N THR A 424 6.74 7.91 22.36
CA THR A 424 7.24 8.18 23.70
C THR A 424 6.86 7.06 24.67
N ASP A 425 7.47 7.04 25.84
CA ASP A 425 7.13 6.06 26.89
C ASP A 425 5.69 6.29 27.41
N ASN A 426 5.22 7.54 27.40
CA ASN A 426 3.84 7.88 27.74
C ASN A 426 2.84 7.29 26.73
N LEU A 427 3.13 7.37 25.43
CA LEU A 427 2.30 6.74 24.41
C LEU A 427 2.29 5.21 24.61
N ALA A 428 3.46 4.60 24.83
CA ALA A 428 3.57 3.17 25.07
C ALA A 428 2.76 2.72 26.31
N ALA A 429 2.76 3.52 27.38
CA ALA A 429 1.95 3.26 28.57
C ALA A 429 0.45 3.30 28.29
N ILE A 430 -0.03 4.28 27.50
CA ILE A 430 -1.45 4.36 27.08
C ILE A 430 -1.85 3.13 26.26
N LEU A 431 -0.98 2.72 25.31
CA LEU A 431 -1.23 1.53 24.49
C LEU A 431 -1.27 0.25 25.32
N LYS A 432 -0.40 0.14 26.33
CA LYS A 432 -0.37 -0.99 27.26
C LYS A 432 -1.61 -1.05 28.14
N GLU A 433 -1.98 0.08 28.76
CA GLU A 433 -3.20 0.20 29.59
C GLU A 433 -4.44 -0.26 28.81
N PHE A 434 -4.62 0.25 27.58
CA PHE A 434 -5.73 -0.17 26.73
C PHE A 434 -5.67 -1.66 26.40
N LYS A 435 -4.49 -2.18 26.02
CA LYS A 435 -4.33 -3.60 25.69
C LYS A 435 -4.69 -4.49 26.87
N ASP A 436 -4.20 -4.18 28.07
CA ASP A 436 -4.43 -4.98 29.27
C ASP A 436 -5.93 -4.98 29.62
N ASN A 437 -6.58 -3.80 29.66
CA ASN A 437 -8.02 -3.69 29.93
C ASN A 437 -8.89 -4.41 28.86
N ALA A 438 -8.60 -4.18 27.57
CA ALA A 438 -9.37 -4.77 26.48
C ALA A 438 -9.18 -6.30 26.39
N SER A 439 -8.02 -6.82 26.81
CA SER A 439 -7.78 -8.26 26.89
C SER A 439 -8.69 -8.94 27.91
N GLU A 440 -8.97 -8.30 29.05
CA GLU A 440 -9.86 -8.84 30.09
C GLU A 440 -11.30 -9.05 29.58
N ILE A 441 -11.74 -8.22 28.63
CA ILE A 441 -13.06 -8.33 28.01
C ILE A 441 -13.05 -9.20 26.74
N GLY A 442 -11.93 -9.81 26.36
CA GLY A 442 -11.86 -10.81 25.28
C GLY A 442 -11.31 -10.32 23.94
N VAL A 443 -10.79 -9.09 23.86
CA VAL A 443 -10.04 -8.64 22.67
C VAL A 443 -8.70 -9.38 22.63
N LYS A 444 -8.41 -10.11 21.56
CA LYS A 444 -7.24 -11.03 21.48
C LYS A 444 -6.08 -10.46 20.67
N GLN A 445 -6.33 -9.54 19.73
CA GLN A 445 -5.30 -9.07 18.81
C GLN A 445 -5.22 -7.53 18.77
N PHE A 446 -4.02 -7.02 19.03
CA PHE A 446 -3.69 -5.60 19.03
C PHE A 446 -2.58 -5.34 18.02
N VAL A 447 -2.89 -4.61 16.94
CA VAL A 447 -1.98 -4.50 15.78
C VAL A 447 -1.68 -3.06 15.44
N ILE A 448 -0.39 -2.73 15.31
CA ILE A 448 0.08 -1.49 14.71
C ILE A 448 0.47 -1.79 13.27
N GLN A 449 -0.20 -1.14 12.32
CA GLN A 449 0.05 -1.26 10.89
C GLN A 449 0.93 -0.09 10.43
N THR A 450 2.19 -0.40 10.18
CA THR A 450 3.22 0.54 9.74
C THR A 450 3.36 0.58 8.23
N HIS A 451 4.04 1.61 7.72
CA HIS A 451 4.26 1.83 6.29
C HIS A 451 5.72 2.21 6.00
N PHE A 452 6.62 1.23 6.13
CA PHE A 452 7.98 1.23 5.58
C PHE A 452 7.94 0.86 4.09
N GLU A 453 8.72 1.58 3.31
CA GLU A 453 8.91 1.52 1.87
C GLU A 453 10.31 1.11 1.47
N ALA A 454 11.32 1.40 2.29
CA ALA A 454 12.71 1.10 1.97
C ALA A 454 13.47 0.52 3.17
N PRO A 455 14.47 -0.36 2.96
CA PRO A 455 15.33 -0.85 4.05
C PRO A 455 16.01 0.29 4.83
N MET A 456 16.32 1.40 4.14
CA MET A 456 16.90 2.61 4.72
C MET A 456 15.99 3.34 5.73
N GLU A 457 14.68 3.14 5.68
CA GLU A 457 13.74 3.74 6.63
C GLU A 457 13.74 3.02 7.99
N VAL A 458 14.30 1.81 8.08
CA VAL A 458 14.49 1.11 9.36
C VAL A 458 15.71 1.66 10.07
N THR A 459 15.54 2.79 10.72
CA THR A 459 16.59 3.54 11.41
C THR A 459 16.74 3.10 12.88
N PRO A 460 17.81 3.53 13.58
CA PRO A 460 17.89 3.32 15.03
C PRO A 460 16.72 3.93 15.80
N GLU A 461 16.24 5.12 15.37
CA GLU A 461 15.08 5.76 15.99
C GLU A 461 13.77 5.01 15.70
N ALA A 462 13.58 4.50 14.48
CA ALA A 462 12.43 3.67 14.11
C ALA A 462 12.44 2.32 14.84
N LYS A 463 13.61 1.69 14.98
CA LYS A 463 13.80 0.47 15.78
C LYS A 463 13.38 0.68 17.23
N GLU A 464 13.74 1.82 17.82
CA GLU A 464 13.34 2.16 19.18
C GLU A 464 11.82 2.39 19.31
N ALA A 465 11.20 3.06 18.33
CA ALA A 465 9.74 3.20 18.27
C ALA A 465 9.03 1.83 18.17
N ILE A 466 9.55 0.93 17.32
CA ILE A 466 9.02 -0.44 17.17
C ILE A 466 9.17 -1.24 18.47
N ARG A 467 10.32 -1.14 19.14
CA ARG A 467 10.56 -1.81 20.45
C ARG A 467 9.49 -1.41 21.47
N LYS A 468 9.18 -0.12 21.58
CA LYS A 468 8.16 0.38 22.52
C LYS A 468 6.75 -0.13 22.22
N PHE A 469 6.41 -0.27 20.94
CA PHE A 469 5.14 -0.89 20.56
C PHE A 469 5.07 -2.36 20.95
N ILE A 470 6.12 -3.12 20.63
CA ILE A 470 6.23 -4.54 20.98
C ILE A 470 6.11 -4.73 22.50
N GLU A 471 6.84 -3.94 23.29
CA GLU A 471 6.81 -4.01 24.77
C GLU A 471 5.47 -3.55 25.38
N SER A 472 4.69 -2.76 24.64
CA SER A 472 3.31 -2.42 25.04
C SER A 472 2.31 -3.56 24.82
N GLY A 473 2.75 -4.69 24.25
CA GLY A 473 1.91 -5.84 23.97
C GLY A 473 1.21 -5.76 22.60
N TRP A 474 1.71 -4.94 21.68
CA TRP A 474 1.14 -4.75 20.34
C TRP A 474 2.00 -5.40 19.26
N ILE A 475 1.36 -6.11 18.34
CA ILE A 475 2.00 -6.69 17.17
C ILE A 475 2.26 -5.59 16.16
N VAL A 476 3.47 -5.52 15.61
CA VAL A 476 3.80 -4.55 14.57
C VAL A 476 3.82 -5.26 13.22
N THR A 477 3.02 -4.77 12.29
CA THR A 477 2.95 -5.25 10.90
C THR A 477 3.35 -4.16 9.94
N ASN A 478 3.74 -4.51 8.71
CA ASN A 478 4.06 -3.53 7.67
C ASN A 478 3.23 -3.73 6.40
N GLN A 479 2.63 -2.64 5.91
CA GLN A 479 2.06 -2.52 4.59
C GLN A 479 3.06 -1.78 3.70
N HIS A 480 3.53 -2.46 2.66
CA HIS A 480 4.49 -1.93 1.69
C HIS A 480 3.76 -1.59 0.38
N VAL A 481 4.13 -0.51 -0.30
CA VAL A 481 3.60 -0.13 -1.61
C VAL A 481 4.65 -0.33 -2.69
N TYR A 482 4.28 -1.08 -3.71
CA TYR A 482 5.18 -1.59 -4.72
C TYR A 482 5.37 -0.60 -5.88
N THR A 483 6.04 0.51 -5.57
CA THR A 483 6.36 1.55 -6.55
C THR A 483 7.42 1.10 -7.55
N ALA A 484 7.59 1.80 -8.67
CA ALA A 484 8.65 1.52 -9.64
C ALA A 484 10.04 1.40 -8.99
N ALA A 485 10.40 2.33 -8.09
CA ALA A 485 11.66 2.27 -7.36
C ALA A 485 11.73 1.16 -6.30
N ALA A 486 10.60 0.84 -5.65
CA ALA A 486 10.54 -0.26 -4.68
C ALA A 486 10.47 -1.65 -5.34
N SER A 487 10.08 -1.70 -6.61
CA SER A 487 9.93 -2.92 -7.41
C SER A 487 11.22 -3.47 -8.00
N ARG A 488 12.35 -2.82 -7.69
CA ARG A 488 13.67 -3.24 -8.14
C ARG A 488 14.06 -4.57 -7.50
N ARG A 489 14.78 -5.40 -8.25
CA ARG A 489 15.13 -6.77 -7.85
C ARG A 489 15.81 -6.79 -6.48
N GLY A 490 15.32 -7.62 -5.56
CA GLY A 490 15.89 -7.78 -4.20
C GLY A 490 15.57 -6.67 -3.19
N HIS A 491 15.03 -5.51 -3.63
CA HIS A 491 14.74 -4.39 -2.73
C HIS A 491 13.72 -4.75 -1.65
N ASN A 492 12.58 -5.34 -2.06
CA ASN A 492 11.52 -5.75 -1.13
C ASN A 492 11.97 -6.93 -0.24
N LEU A 493 12.83 -7.82 -0.76
CA LEU A 493 13.40 -8.94 0.00
C LEU A 493 14.26 -8.42 1.15
N LYS A 494 15.11 -7.43 0.84
CA LYS A 494 15.93 -6.76 1.85
C LYS A 494 15.05 -6.05 2.88
N LEU A 495 13.98 -5.39 2.45
CA LEU A 495 13.05 -4.72 3.37
C LEU A 495 12.43 -5.73 4.34
N ARG A 496 11.90 -6.85 3.86
CA ARG A 496 11.32 -7.91 4.71
C ARG A 496 12.34 -8.46 5.71
N GLN A 497 13.58 -8.70 5.27
CA GLN A 497 14.68 -9.16 6.14
C GLN A 497 14.91 -8.18 7.29
N VAL A 498 15.06 -6.89 6.99
CA VAL A 498 15.37 -5.86 7.98
C VAL A 498 14.18 -5.59 8.91
N LEU A 499 12.94 -5.66 8.40
CA LEU A 499 11.73 -5.56 9.22
C LEU A 499 11.66 -6.70 10.26
N ASN A 500 11.96 -7.93 9.84
CA ASN A 500 12.00 -9.08 10.74
C ASN A 500 13.05 -8.94 11.85
N GLU A 501 14.21 -8.35 11.55
CA GLU A 501 15.27 -8.10 12.55
C GLU A 501 14.83 -7.19 13.70
N VAL A 502 13.83 -6.33 13.45
CA VAL A 502 13.27 -5.41 14.46
C VAL A 502 11.90 -5.85 14.98
N GLY A 503 11.43 -7.05 14.63
CA GLY A 503 10.18 -7.61 15.15
C GLY A 503 8.93 -7.18 14.38
N VAL A 504 9.07 -6.70 13.14
CA VAL A 504 7.94 -6.31 12.28
C VAL A 504 7.60 -7.44 11.31
N LEU A 505 6.31 -7.77 11.24
CA LEU A 505 5.75 -8.79 10.35
C LEU A 505 5.31 -8.17 9.01
N PRO A 506 5.85 -8.60 7.86
CA PRO A 506 5.41 -8.12 6.55
C PRO A 506 3.97 -8.56 6.27
N TYR A 507 3.05 -7.63 6.02
CA TYR A 507 1.63 -7.93 5.81
C TYR A 507 1.24 -7.87 4.34
N TYR A 508 1.08 -6.69 3.76
CA TYR A 508 0.71 -6.55 2.33
C TYR A 508 1.85 -5.95 1.51
N THR A 509 1.96 -6.38 0.25
CA THR A 509 2.61 -5.60 -0.82
C THR A 509 1.52 -5.07 -1.76
N PHE A 510 1.29 -3.76 -1.73
CA PHE A 510 0.26 -3.09 -2.52
C PHE A 510 0.77 -2.67 -3.89
N SER A 511 0.17 -3.16 -4.97
CA SER A 511 0.37 -2.55 -6.30
C SER A 511 -0.11 -1.10 -6.28
N VAL A 512 0.65 -0.21 -6.95
CA VAL A 512 0.24 1.18 -7.13
C VAL A 512 -0.98 1.25 -8.04
N LYS A 513 -1.90 2.17 -7.77
CA LYS A 513 -3.08 2.42 -8.62
C LYS A 513 -2.61 2.80 -10.03
N GLY A 514 -3.12 2.10 -11.04
CA GLY A 514 -2.72 2.26 -12.44
C GLY A 514 -3.30 3.50 -13.13
N TYR A 515 -3.24 4.67 -12.48
CA TYR A 515 -3.68 5.95 -13.03
C TYR A 515 -2.54 6.87 -13.42
N MET A 516 -2.86 7.90 -14.21
CA MET A 516 -1.89 8.81 -14.80
C MET A 516 -1.16 9.64 -13.74
N GLU A 517 -1.80 10.09 -12.66
CA GLU A 517 -1.12 10.81 -11.57
C GLU A 517 -0.06 9.94 -10.87
N ASN A 518 -0.24 8.62 -10.91
CA ASN A 518 0.69 7.64 -10.37
C ASN A 518 1.65 7.07 -11.42
N TYR A 519 1.61 7.55 -12.67
CA TYR A 519 2.38 7.00 -13.79
C TYR A 519 3.84 6.80 -13.43
N TYR A 520 4.53 7.80 -12.88
CA TYR A 520 5.94 7.67 -12.53
C TYR A 520 6.20 6.59 -11.47
N ASN A 521 5.36 6.49 -10.45
CA ASN A 521 5.50 5.53 -9.36
C ASN A 521 4.92 4.14 -9.70
N PHE A 522 4.19 4.00 -10.80
CA PHE A 522 3.54 2.75 -11.17
C PHE A 522 4.53 1.68 -11.64
N ALA A 523 4.47 0.51 -11.01
CA ALA A 523 5.00 -0.75 -11.51
C ALA A 523 3.83 -1.60 -12.06
N PRO A 524 3.95 -2.20 -13.26
CA PRO A 524 2.92 -3.07 -13.83
C PRO A 524 2.54 -4.22 -12.90
N ASN A 525 1.28 -4.66 -12.93
CA ASN A 525 0.82 -5.76 -12.06
C ASN A 525 1.57 -7.07 -12.37
N SER A 526 2.01 -7.25 -13.62
CA SER A 526 2.88 -8.35 -14.03
C SER A 526 4.19 -8.39 -13.24
N ARG A 527 4.73 -7.24 -12.82
CA ARG A 527 5.93 -7.16 -11.97
C ARG A 527 5.64 -7.60 -10.54
N ALA A 528 4.47 -7.28 -9.99
CA ALA A 528 4.05 -7.77 -8.67
C ALA A 528 3.86 -9.29 -8.66
N VAL A 529 3.34 -9.85 -9.77
CA VAL A 529 3.23 -11.32 -9.96
C VAL A 529 4.62 -11.94 -10.11
N GLN A 530 5.51 -11.33 -10.92
CA GLN A 530 6.90 -11.77 -11.07
C GLN A 530 7.63 -11.82 -9.74
N GLU A 531 7.48 -10.80 -8.89
CA GLU A 531 8.09 -10.76 -7.55
C GLU A 531 7.60 -11.91 -6.66
N SER A 532 6.29 -12.15 -6.59
CA SER A 532 5.72 -13.29 -5.84
C SER A 532 6.29 -14.62 -6.34
N CYS A 533 6.45 -14.73 -7.66
CA CYS A 533 6.84 -15.94 -8.36
C CYS A 533 8.32 -16.28 -8.34
N GLU A 534 9.20 -15.28 -8.28
CA GLU A 534 10.64 -15.45 -8.46
C GLU A 534 11.46 -15.05 -7.24
N GLU A 535 10.95 -14.14 -6.40
CA GLU A 535 11.74 -13.53 -5.31
C GLU A 535 11.10 -13.80 -3.94
N LYS A 536 9.81 -13.52 -3.75
CA LYS A 536 9.09 -13.73 -2.49
C LYS A 536 9.14 -15.20 -2.03
N VAL A 537 9.13 -16.13 -2.98
CA VAL A 537 9.06 -17.58 -2.77
C VAL A 537 10.12 -18.12 -1.80
N ILE A 538 11.31 -17.50 -1.71
CA ILE A 538 12.34 -17.98 -0.78
C ILE A 538 12.05 -17.69 0.69
N GLY A 539 11.10 -16.79 0.97
CA GLY A 539 10.59 -16.50 2.31
C GLY A 539 9.21 -17.10 2.59
N GLU A 540 8.68 -17.92 1.69
CA GLU A 540 7.43 -18.66 1.93
C GLU A 540 7.65 -19.64 3.08
N ILE A 541 6.66 -19.67 3.97
CA ILE A 541 6.72 -20.49 5.17
C ILE A 541 6.19 -21.88 4.83
N PRO A 542 6.95 -22.96 5.14
CA PRO A 542 6.48 -24.33 4.98
C PRO A 542 5.21 -24.61 5.80
N GLN A 543 4.37 -25.52 5.31
CA GLN A 543 3.11 -25.90 5.97
C GLN A 543 3.33 -26.38 7.42
N ASP A 544 4.42 -27.11 7.68
CA ASP A 544 4.74 -27.67 9.00
C ASP A 544 5.02 -26.59 10.07
N ASN A 545 5.29 -25.34 9.68
CA ASN A 545 5.55 -24.23 10.59
C ASN A 545 4.33 -23.32 10.80
N LEU A 546 3.22 -23.55 10.10
CA LEU A 546 2.06 -22.64 10.12
C LEU A 546 1.38 -22.55 11.49
N ASP A 547 1.32 -23.66 12.23
CA ASP A 547 0.71 -23.68 13.57
C ASP A 547 1.51 -22.84 14.57
N GLU A 548 2.84 -22.89 14.50
CA GLU A 548 3.72 -22.04 15.31
C GLU A 548 3.46 -20.56 15.04
N ILE A 549 3.32 -20.20 13.76
CA ILE A 549 3.08 -18.82 13.32
C ILE A 549 1.72 -18.28 13.77
N LYS A 550 0.70 -19.15 13.83
CA LYS A 550 -0.64 -18.77 14.30
C LYS A 550 -0.63 -18.25 15.75
N THR A 551 0.33 -18.70 16.57
CA THR A 551 0.44 -18.32 17.99
C THR A 551 1.30 -17.08 18.25
N LEU A 552 2.06 -16.59 17.27
CA LEU A 552 2.89 -15.38 17.44
C LEU A 552 2.14 -14.16 17.98
N PRO A 553 0.87 -13.91 17.59
CA PRO A 553 0.08 -12.82 18.15
C PRO A 553 -0.13 -12.86 19.68
N GLU A 554 0.03 -14.02 20.32
CA GLU A 554 -0.25 -14.20 21.74
C GLU A 554 0.86 -13.64 22.65
N ASN A 555 2.10 -13.60 22.17
CA ASN A 555 3.27 -13.13 22.93
C ASN A 555 4.08 -12.11 22.12
N PRO A 556 3.49 -10.94 21.81
CA PRO A 556 4.14 -9.92 20.99
C PRO A 556 5.48 -9.45 21.58
N GLU A 557 5.64 -9.43 22.91
CA GLU A 557 6.89 -9.01 23.57
C GLU A 557 8.11 -9.87 23.16
N GLN A 558 7.88 -11.11 22.70
CA GLN A 558 8.91 -12.04 22.23
C GLN A 558 9.04 -12.08 20.70
N MET A 559 8.34 -11.20 19.97
CA MET A 559 8.22 -11.25 18.50
C MET A 559 9.55 -11.36 17.77
N VAL A 560 10.59 -10.63 18.21
CA VAL A 560 11.93 -10.69 17.58
C VAL A 560 12.54 -12.09 17.68
N GLU A 561 12.48 -12.71 18.86
CA GLU A 561 13.04 -14.05 19.07
C GLU A 561 12.19 -15.12 18.39
N ASN A 562 10.87 -14.97 18.41
CA ASN A 562 9.97 -15.90 17.74
C ASN A 562 10.16 -15.88 16.22
N ILE A 563 10.27 -14.70 15.60
CA ILE A 563 10.57 -14.58 14.16
C ILE A 563 11.91 -15.23 13.83
N LYS A 564 12.94 -15.06 14.68
CA LYS A 564 14.24 -15.73 14.48
C LYS A 564 14.12 -17.26 14.57
N ALA A 565 13.35 -17.78 15.52
CA ALA A 565 13.10 -19.21 15.68
C ALA A 565 12.43 -19.78 14.42
N VAL A 566 11.29 -19.19 14.00
CA VAL A 566 10.57 -19.59 12.79
C VAL A 566 11.48 -19.57 11.56
N LYS A 567 12.24 -18.49 11.36
CA LYS A 567 13.17 -18.38 10.22
C LYS A 567 14.24 -19.47 10.21
N ARG A 568 14.81 -19.78 11.38
CA ARG A 568 15.83 -20.83 11.52
C ARG A 568 15.23 -22.20 11.23
N ASP A 569 14.07 -22.48 11.79
CA ASP A 569 13.44 -23.80 11.74
C ASP A 569 12.86 -24.07 10.33
N ALA A 570 12.32 -23.05 9.67
CA ALA A 570 11.88 -23.10 8.27
C ALA A 570 13.03 -22.94 7.23
N ASN A 571 14.25 -22.61 7.67
CA ASN A 571 15.42 -22.33 6.82
C ASN A 571 15.15 -21.26 5.73
N ILE A 572 14.56 -20.14 6.14
CA ILE A 572 14.21 -19.00 5.28
C ILE A 572 14.92 -17.70 5.69
N PRO A 573 15.28 -16.82 4.74
CA PRO A 573 16.02 -15.58 5.04
C PRO A 573 15.14 -14.48 5.66
N PHE A 574 13.83 -14.54 5.44
CA PHE A 574 12.82 -13.63 5.96
C PHE A 574 11.44 -14.30 5.89
N LEU A 575 10.46 -13.77 6.62
CA LEU A 575 9.05 -14.13 6.47
C LEU A 575 8.47 -13.35 5.29
N ALA A 576 7.88 -14.06 4.33
CA ALA A 576 7.17 -13.43 3.22
C ALA A 576 5.96 -12.60 3.71
N THR A 577 5.51 -11.67 2.87
CA THR A 577 4.22 -10.99 3.08
C THR A 577 3.06 -11.98 2.98
N ASP A 578 1.94 -11.65 3.63
CA ASP A 578 0.65 -12.34 3.41
C ASP A 578 0.38 -12.43 1.91
N ARG A 579 0.10 -11.26 1.30
CA ARG A 579 -0.40 -11.21 -0.07
C ARG A 579 0.12 -10.00 -0.81
N ASN A 580 0.37 -10.19 -2.10
CA ASN A 580 0.47 -9.09 -3.05
C ASN A 580 -0.97 -8.73 -3.49
N VAL A 581 -1.36 -7.46 -3.40
CA VAL A 581 -2.76 -7.03 -3.63
C VAL A 581 -2.83 -5.68 -4.32
N LEU A 582 -3.88 -5.46 -5.11
CA LEU A 582 -4.33 -4.14 -5.55
C LEU A 582 -5.63 -3.80 -4.81
N ASN A 583 -5.80 -2.56 -4.35
CA ASN A 583 -7.12 -2.11 -3.91
C ASN A 583 -8.04 -2.06 -5.14
N LEU A 584 -9.23 -2.65 -5.07
CA LEU A 584 -10.21 -2.66 -6.16
C LEU A 584 -11.48 -1.89 -5.75
N PRO A 585 -12.04 -1.06 -6.65
CA PRO A 585 -13.25 -0.28 -6.35
C PRO A 585 -14.45 -1.18 -6.07
N GLY A 586 -15.11 -1.02 -4.93
CA GLY A 586 -16.33 -1.75 -4.55
C GLY A 586 -16.14 -3.23 -4.20
N VAL A 587 -14.98 -3.82 -4.50
CA VAL A 587 -14.72 -5.27 -4.34
C VAL A 587 -13.70 -5.60 -3.26
N GLY A 588 -12.90 -4.61 -2.83
CA GLY A 588 -11.94 -4.80 -1.75
C GLY A 588 -10.50 -4.87 -2.24
N LYS A 589 -9.80 -6.00 -2.03
CA LYS A 589 -8.37 -6.16 -2.31
C LYS A 589 -8.14 -7.49 -3.01
N SER A 590 -7.46 -7.47 -4.15
CA SER A 590 -7.14 -8.67 -4.92
C SER A 590 -6.00 -8.41 -5.90
N LEU A 591 -5.22 -9.44 -6.20
CA LEU A 591 -4.32 -9.51 -7.35
C LEU A 591 -4.73 -10.65 -8.30
N THR A 592 -5.95 -11.18 -8.15
CA THR A 592 -6.52 -12.14 -9.07
C THR A 592 -6.97 -11.41 -10.33
N TYR A 593 -6.27 -11.61 -11.44
CA TYR A 593 -6.61 -10.94 -12.70
C TYR A 593 -6.20 -11.75 -13.94
N ARG A 594 -6.84 -11.44 -15.07
CA ARG A 594 -6.45 -11.88 -16.41
C ARG A 594 -6.21 -10.69 -17.33
N THR A 595 -5.17 -10.78 -18.16
CA THR A 595 -4.91 -9.77 -19.20
C THR A 595 -5.84 -10.00 -20.39
N ILE A 596 -6.99 -9.34 -20.40
CA ILE A 596 -8.05 -9.50 -21.41
C ILE A 596 -7.88 -8.63 -22.65
N GLY A 597 -6.99 -7.63 -22.61
CA GLY A 597 -6.73 -6.79 -23.76
C GLY A 597 -5.41 -6.02 -23.68
N ILE A 598 -5.15 -5.23 -24.71
CA ILE A 598 -4.05 -4.29 -24.76
C ILE A 598 -4.44 -3.13 -25.67
N THR A 599 -4.15 -1.91 -25.22
CA THR A 599 -4.42 -0.70 -26.00
C THR A 599 -3.43 -0.58 -27.16
N ARG A 600 -3.74 0.26 -28.16
CA ARG A 600 -2.80 0.57 -29.26
C ARG A 600 -1.48 1.20 -28.82
N TYR A 601 -1.36 1.59 -27.54
CA TYR A 601 -0.17 2.17 -26.93
C TYR A 601 0.63 1.17 -26.09
N GLY A 602 0.27 -0.12 -26.08
CA GLY A 602 1.00 -1.14 -25.32
C GLY A 602 0.59 -1.26 -23.83
N ARG A 603 -0.36 -0.43 -23.36
CA ARG A 603 -0.91 -0.54 -22.00
C ARG A 603 -1.90 -1.70 -21.91
N ARG A 604 -1.73 -2.60 -20.94
CA ARG A 604 -2.58 -3.79 -20.77
C ARG A 604 -3.94 -3.43 -20.18
N ILE A 605 -4.92 -4.25 -20.55
CA ILE A 605 -6.29 -4.17 -20.03
C ILE A 605 -6.50 -5.44 -19.21
N LEU A 606 -6.72 -5.27 -17.92
CA LEU A 606 -6.81 -6.33 -16.93
C LEU A 606 -8.25 -6.45 -16.44
N SER A 607 -8.75 -7.67 -16.39
CA SER A 607 -9.99 -8.02 -15.71
C SER A 607 -9.65 -8.61 -14.36
N PHE A 608 -10.15 -8.01 -13.29
CA PHE A 608 -9.94 -8.44 -11.92
C PHE A 608 -11.12 -9.23 -11.39
N ASP A 609 -10.80 -10.24 -10.58
CA ASP A 609 -11.75 -10.96 -9.76
C ASP A 609 -11.51 -10.65 -8.27
N HIS A 610 -12.50 -10.94 -7.45
CA HIS A 610 -12.44 -10.78 -6.01
C HIS A 610 -11.54 -11.83 -5.36
N ASP A 611 -11.15 -11.54 -4.12
CA ASP A 611 -10.38 -12.47 -3.30
C ASP A 611 -11.31 -13.53 -2.69
N ALA A 612 -11.33 -14.74 -3.26
CA ALA A 612 -12.17 -15.84 -2.81
C ALA A 612 -11.82 -16.36 -1.40
N THR A 613 -10.69 -15.94 -0.81
CA THR A 613 -10.25 -16.40 0.52
C THR A 613 -10.83 -15.57 1.67
N ARG A 614 -11.75 -14.65 1.37
CA ARG A 614 -12.33 -13.75 2.36
C ARG A 614 -13.84 -13.59 2.16
N THR A 615 -14.55 -13.38 3.26
CA THR A 615 -15.97 -13.00 3.23
C THR A 615 -16.12 -11.58 2.70
N HIS A 616 -17.00 -11.41 1.72
CA HIS A 616 -17.31 -10.13 1.10
C HIS A 616 -18.77 -9.74 1.30
N SER A 617 -19.10 -8.50 0.92
CA SER A 617 -20.50 -8.08 0.83
C SER A 617 -21.25 -8.92 -0.21
N PRO A 618 -22.50 -9.35 0.07
CA PRO A 618 -23.34 -10.06 -0.90
C PRO A 618 -23.57 -9.30 -2.22
N ILE A 619 -23.31 -7.98 -2.27
CA ILE A 619 -23.41 -7.19 -3.50
C ILE A 619 -22.46 -7.67 -4.60
N LEU A 620 -21.36 -8.35 -4.24
CA LEU A 620 -20.37 -8.86 -5.20
C LEU A 620 -20.97 -9.79 -6.25
N GLU A 621 -21.93 -10.64 -5.87
CA GLU A 621 -22.60 -11.55 -6.81
C GLU A 621 -23.36 -10.81 -7.92
N LYS A 622 -23.66 -9.52 -7.70
CA LYS A 622 -24.37 -8.65 -8.63
C LYS A 622 -23.44 -7.61 -9.29
N MET A 623 -22.17 -7.52 -8.93
CA MET A 623 -21.24 -6.52 -9.50
C MET A 623 -20.76 -6.93 -10.90
N GLU A 624 -20.58 -5.94 -11.77
CA GLU A 624 -19.92 -6.15 -13.06
C GLU A 624 -18.41 -6.43 -12.88
N GLU A 625 -17.82 -7.06 -13.89
CA GLU A 625 -16.38 -7.28 -14.02
C GLU A 625 -15.59 -5.98 -13.82
N ILE A 626 -14.60 -5.98 -12.92
CA ILE A 626 -13.72 -4.83 -12.73
C ILE A 626 -12.63 -4.87 -13.79
N VAL A 627 -12.68 -3.92 -14.72
CA VAL A 627 -11.65 -3.75 -15.74
C VAL A 627 -10.78 -2.53 -15.45
N VAL A 628 -9.46 -2.73 -15.44
CA VAL A 628 -8.46 -1.69 -15.25
C VAL A 628 -7.55 -1.63 -16.48
N ILE A 629 -7.35 -0.43 -17.02
CA ILE A 629 -6.31 -0.17 -18.02
C ILE A 629 -5.10 0.38 -17.29
N GLU A 630 -3.95 -0.29 -17.41
CA GLU A 630 -2.72 0.18 -16.77
C GLU A 630 -2.29 1.54 -17.35
N CYS A 631 -1.71 2.42 -16.53
CA CYS A 631 -1.29 3.75 -16.99
C CYS A 631 -0.02 3.72 -17.85
N LYS A 632 0.81 2.68 -17.70
CA LYS A 632 2.14 2.54 -18.32
C LYS A 632 2.28 1.20 -19.03
N SER A 633 2.98 1.17 -20.17
CA SER A 633 3.34 -0.09 -20.83
C SER A 633 4.47 -0.80 -20.06
N ILE A 634 4.66 -2.10 -20.27
CA ILE A 634 5.81 -2.81 -19.69
C ILE A 634 7.12 -2.27 -20.28
N SER A 635 7.15 -1.91 -21.56
CA SER A 635 8.32 -1.33 -22.22
C SER A 635 8.73 0.01 -21.61
N GLU A 636 7.76 0.91 -21.35
CA GLU A 636 8.02 2.19 -20.68
C GLU A 636 8.51 1.98 -19.23
N TYR A 637 7.95 0.98 -18.53
CA TYR A 637 8.42 0.61 -17.20
C TYR A 637 9.88 0.12 -17.22
N LEU A 638 10.23 -0.80 -18.11
CA LEU A 638 11.60 -1.30 -18.25
C LEU A 638 12.57 -0.18 -18.63
N LYS A 639 12.16 0.73 -19.53
CA LYS A 639 12.95 1.91 -19.87
C LYS A 639 13.18 2.81 -18.65
N GLN A 640 12.15 3.04 -17.83
CA GLN A 640 12.31 3.80 -16.59
C GLN A 640 13.29 3.12 -15.63
N LEU A 641 13.25 1.78 -15.52
CA LEU A 641 14.20 1.03 -14.71
C LEU A 641 15.65 1.20 -15.21
N GLU A 642 15.86 1.14 -16.52
CA GLU A 642 17.16 1.41 -17.14
C GLU A 642 17.64 2.83 -16.84
N GLU A 643 16.75 3.84 -16.94
CA GLU A 643 17.05 5.24 -16.64
C GLU A 643 17.47 5.47 -15.18
N ILE A 644 16.95 4.68 -14.24
CA ILE A 644 17.37 4.72 -12.82
C ILE A 644 18.55 3.78 -12.50
N GLY A 645 19.15 3.15 -13.52
CA GLY A 645 20.40 2.39 -13.42
C GLY A 645 20.26 0.89 -13.20
N GLU A 646 19.08 0.31 -13.44
CA GLU A 646 18.86 -1.14 -13.30
C GLU A 646 19.22 -1.90 -14.59
N ASP A 647 19.69 -3.14 -14.43
CA ASP A 647 19.87 -4.07 -15.55
C ASP A 647 18.52 -4.69 -15.91
N VAL A 648 17.92 -4.22 -17.02
CA VAL A 648 16.62 -4.71 -17.50
C VAL A 648 16.63 -6.19 -17.90
N THR A 649 17.80 -6.80 -18.14
CA THR A 649 17.89 -8.24 -18.44
C THR A 649 17.51 -9.10 -17.23
N GLU A 650 17.66 -8.58 -16.01
CA GLU A 650 17.24 -9.25 -14.78
C GLU A 650 15.72 -9.38 -14.67
N TYR A 651 14.96 -8.62 -15.47
CA TYR A 651 13.50 -8.62 -15.53
C TYR A 651 12.98 -9.48 -16.69
N SER A 652 13.84 -10.28 -17.33
CA SER A 652 13.47 -11.21 -18.41
C SER A 652 12.22 -12.03 -18.06
N GLY A 653 11.32 -12.22 -19.03
CA GLY A 653 10.07 -12.94 -18.84
C GLY A 653 8.93 -12.11 -18.24
N LEU A 654 9.15 -10.86 -17.83
CA LEU A 654 8.12 -9.97 -17.26
C LEU A 654 6.84 -9.89 -18.11
N PHE A 655 6.99 -9.83 -19.44
CA PHE A 655 5.87 -9.80 -20.37
C PHE A 655 4.97 -11.05 -20.31
N GLY A 656 5.49 -12.20 -19.89
CA GLY A 656 4.72 -13.44 -19.85
C GLY A 656 3.80 -13.58 -18.63
N TYR A 657 3.96 -12.74 -17.60
CA TYR A 657 3.06 -12.69 -16.45
C TYR A 657 1.76 -11.95 -16.80
N SER A 658 0.83 -12.67 -17.43
CA SER A 658 -0.47 -12.15 -17.87
C SER A 658 -1.66 -12.58 -17.00
N ILE A 659 -1.42 -13.43 -16.02
CA ILE A 659 -2.39 -13.94 -15.05
C ILE A 659 -1.80 -13.70 -13.66
N GLY A 660 -2.62 -13.17 -12.75
CA GLY A 660 -2.31 -13.07 -11.33
C GLY A 660 -3.34 -13.82 -10.50
N GLU A 661 -2.93 -14.33 -9.34
CA GLU A 661 -3.81 -14.96 -8.34
C GLU A 661 -3.45 -14.42 -6.96
N THR A 662 -4.49 -14.02 -6.22
CA THR A 662 -4.32 -13.63 -4.81
C THR A 662 -3.90 -14.84 -4.00
N GLU A 663 -2.81 -14.71 -3.26
CA GLU A 663 -2.25 -15.78 -2.42
C GLU A 663 -3.21 -16.10 -1.25
N PRO A 664 -3.19 -17.33 -0.69
CA PRO A 664 -4.00 -17.65 0.48
C PRO A 664 -3.59 -16.83 1.70
N ARG A 665 -4.56 -16.49 2.54
CA ARG A 665 -4.31 -15.77 3.79
C ARG A 665 -3.46 -16.61 4.76
N MET A 666 -2.42 -16.02 5.33
CA MET A 666 -1.59 -16.67 6.33
C MET A 666 -2.32 -16.77 7.69
N PRO A 667 -2.15 -17.88 8.44
CA PRO A 667 -2.78 -18.13 9.75
C PRO A 667 -2.62 -17.00 10.78
N ILE A 668 -1.49 -16.30 10.79
CA ILE A 668 -1.22 -15.19 11.71
C ILE A 668 -2.14 -13.98 11.52
N TYR A 669 -2.72 -13.80 10.33
CA TYR A 669 -3.60 -12.68 10.00
C TYR A 669 -5.09 -13.03 10.12
N GLU A 670 -5.40 -14.27 10.49
CA GLU A 670 -6.76 -14.73 10.69
C GLU A 670 -7.39 -14.19 11.98
N TYR A 671 -8.71 -14.05 11.94
CA TYR A 671 -9.46 -13.71 13.15
C TYR A 671 -9.46 -14.91 14.09
N PRO A 672 -9.29 -14.70 15.40
CA PRO A 672 -9.56 -15.74 16.38
C PRO A 672 -11.04 -16.16 16.33
N ASP A 673 -11.29 -17.43 16.54
CA ASP A 673 -12.64 -17.98 16.61
C ASP A 673 -13.36 -17.57 17.90
N PHE A 674 -14.69 -17.55 17.82
CA PHE A 674 -15.60 -17.38 18.96
C PHE A 674 -15.97 -18.74 19.57
N GLU A 675 -16.36 -18.73 20.84
CA GLU A 675 -16.89 -19.92 21.54
C GLU A 675 -18.40 -20.13 21.29
N PHE A 676 -19.01 -19.26 20.48
CA PHE A 676 -20.42 -19.26 20.11
C PHE A 676 -20.56 -19.01 18.59
N GLU A 677 -21.73 -19.33 18.05
CA GLU A 677 -22.05 -19.05 16.63
C GLU A 677 -22.49 -17.59 16.47
N VAL A 678 -21.93 -16.87 15.50
CA VAL A 678 -22.39 -15.51 15.19
C VAL A 678 -23.62 -15.62 14.30
N THR A 679 -24.61 -14.74 14.50
CA THR A 679 -25.77 -14.65 13.61
C THR A 679 -25.36 -14.46 12.13
N ASP A 680 -26.08 -15.11 11.21
CA ASP A 680 -25.90 -14.90 9.77
C ASP A 680 -26.50 -13.56 9.29
N GLU A 681 -27.33 -12.90 10.12
CA GLU A 681 -27.94 -11.62 9.76
C GLU A 681 -26.88 -10.53 9.69
N MET A 682 -26.77 -9.85 8.55
CA MET A 682 -25.89 -8.67 8.37
C MET A 682 -26.69 -7.38 8.57
N THR A 683 -26.44 -6.67 9.68
CA THR A 683 -27.05 -5.36 9.90
C THR A 683 -26.32 -4.26 9.11
N ASN A 684 -26.97 -3.10 8.96
CA ASN A 684 -26.46 -1.96 8.21
C ASN A 684 -26.11 -2.26 6.73
N LEU A 685 -26.79 -3.25 6.13
CA LEU A 685 -26.59 -3.66 4.74
C LEU A 685 -27.90 -3.50 3.98
N GLU A 686 -27.84 -2.83 2.82
CA GLU A 686 -28.91 -2.81 1.83
C GLU A 686 -28.30 -3.20 0.49
N VAL A 687 -28.81 -4.28 -0.11
CA VAL A 687 -28.36 -4.76 -1.42
C VAL A 687 -29.43 -4.38 -2.45
N PRO A 688 -29.19 -3.37 -3.29
CA PRO A 688 -30.17 -2.94 -4.28
C PRO A 688 -30.56 -4.06 -5.26
N ASP A 689 -31.81 -4.05 -5.73
CA ASP A 689 -32.31 -5.00 -6.74
C ASP A 689 -31.74 -4.73 -8.14
N THR A 690 -31.45 -3.47 -8.45
CA THR A 690 -30.74 -3.07 -9.67
C THR A 690 -29.28 -2.83 -9.37
N ILE A 691 -28.39 -3.36 -10.22
CA ILE A 691 -26.95 -3.08 -10.19
C ILE A 691 -26.81 -1.56 -10.08
N LEU A 692 -26.16 -1.08 -9.02
CA LEU A 692 -25.70 0.30 -8.99
C LEU A 692 -24.77 0.42 -10.19
N ASN A 693 -25.28 0.98 -11.30
CA ASN A 693 -24.43 1.42 -12.40
C ASN A 693 -23.30 2.16 -11.71
N GLY A 694 -22.07 1.65 -11.81
CA GLY A 694 -20.92 2.33 -11.23
C GLY A 694 -20.75 3.60 -12.03
N VAL A 695 -21.53 4.63 -11.68
CA VAL A 695 -21.84 5.78 -12.52
C VAL A 695 -20.52 6.34 -13.03
N GLY A 696 -20.29 6.15 -14.33
CA GLY A 696 -19.37 6.98 -15.08
C GLY A 696 -20.07 8.32 -15.24
N GLU A 697 -19.92 9.18 -14.24
CA GLU A 697 -20.02 10.64 -14.35
C GLU A 697 -18.86 11.26 -13.56
#